data_AF-A0A3P6C3X9-F1
#
_entry.id   AF-A0A3P6C3X9-F1
#
_cell.length_a   1.000
_cell.length_b   1.000
_cell.length_c   1.000
_cell.angle_alpha   90.00
_cell.angle_beta   90.00
_cell.angle_gamma   90.00
#
_symmetry.space_group_name_H-M   'P 1'
#
loop_
_entity.id
_entity.type
_entity.pdbx_description
1 polymer ?
#
loop_
_entity_poly.entity_id
_entity_poly.type
_entity_poly.pdbx_seq_one_letter_code
_entity_poly.pdbx_strand_id
1 'polypeptide(L)'
;MASGGGEAVEIGSDSKLGGVGSRSAGAVGGGQYLRADTVDFSKWDLHMGQSSSATSSAARKTPMQEWEIDLSKLDMNHVLARGTYGTVYRGVYAGQQVAVKVLDWGEDGLSTADDLRISFEQEVAVWQKLDHPNVTKFIGASMGTSDLKIPSGSDSGGHGNGAHPAKACCVVVEYVAGGTLKKFLIKKYRSKLPIKDVIQLALDLARGLSYLHSKAIVHRDVKSENMLLETNKTLKIADFGVARVEAQNPQDMTGETGTLGYMGPEVLEGKAYNRKCDVYSFGVCLWEIYCCDMPYADTSFAEISHAVVHRNLRPEIPKCCPQSVANIMKRCWDPNPDRRPEMEEVVKLLEAVDTSKGGGMIPPDKFQGREVVGMVTGNTKAETFYSMKELLKETGGYAIIDGGLATELERHGADLNDPLWSAKCLLTSPHLIHTLPMEQVHLDYLEAGADIISSASYQATIQGFEAKGYSIEKSESLLRKSVEIACEARSTYYDKCKDDDDKKILKKRPILVAASVGSYGAFLADGSEYSGIYGDLITLETLKDFHRRRVQVLAESGADIIAFETIPNKLEAQAFAELLDEGVAKIPGWFSFNSKDGVNVVSGDSIKECIAIAEACEKVVAVGINCTPPRFIEGLVLEIAKVTSKPILVYPNSGERYDPERKEWVENTGVGNEDFVSYVEKWMDAGVSLLGGCCRTTPTTIRAIHKRLVSRRSLFSSSSSSSHH
;
A
#
# COMPACT_ATOMS: atom_id res chain seq x y z
N MET A 1 -17.60 0.55 -61.55
CA MET A 1 -18.78 -0.12 -62.14
C MET A 1 -19.31 -1.05 -61.05
N ALA A 2 -20.29 -0.59 -60.26
CA ALA A 2 -21.72 -0.82 -60.47
C ALA A 2 -22.06 -2.33 -60.28
N SER A 3 -23.06 -2.80 -59.53
CA SER A 3 -24.16 -2.21 -58.75
C SER A 3 -25.10 -3.36 -58.33
N GLY A 4 -25.85 -3.18 -57.24
CA GLY A 4 -27.19 -3.79 -57.02
C GLY A 4 -27.22 -5.09 -56.20
N GLY A 5 -28.08 -5.31 -55.21
CA GLY A 5 -29.26 -4.59 -54.73
C GLY A 5 -30.54 -5.44 -54.85
N GLY A 6 -31.33 -5.54 -53.76
CA GLY A 6 -32.76 -5.96 -53.72
C GLY A 6 -33.02 -7.38 -53.19
N GLU A 7 -33.54 -7.55 -51.96
CA GLU A 7 -34.97 -7.57 -51.54
C GLU A 7 -35.69 -8.92 -51.83
N ALA A 8 -36.06 -9.73 -50.83
CA ALA A 8 -37.19 -9.65 -49.86
C ALA A 8 -38.45 -10.36 -50.37
N VAL A 9 -38.93 -11.38 -49.64
CA VAL A 9 -40.34 -11.84 -49.59
C VAL A 9 -40.62 -12.53 -48.23
N GLU A 10 -41.48 -11.90 -47.42
CA GLU A 10 -42.28 -12.53 -46.34
C GLU A 10 -43.51 -13.24 -46.91
N ILE A 11 -44.04 -14.30 -46.26
CA ILE A 11 -45.48 -14.59 -46.00
C ILE A 11 -45.55 -15.57 -44.80
N GLY A 12 -46.11 -15.22 -43.62
CA GLY A 12 -47.47 -15.52 -43.12
C GLY A 12 -47.65 -16.98 -42.66
N SER A 13 -48.32 -17.38 -41.55
CA SER A 13 -49.47 -16.81 -40.85
C SER A 13 -49.81 -17.60 -39.55
N ASP A 14 -50.48 -16.91 -38.62
CA ASP A 14 -51.17 -17.30 -37.37
C ASP A 14 -51.90 -18.66 -37.29
N SER A 15 -52.02 -19.24 -36.07
CA SER A 15 -53.30 -19.19 -35.30
C SER A 15 -53.41 -20.11 -34.05
N LYS A 16 -53.97 -19.50 -32.99
CA LYS A 16 -55.02 -19.95 -32.06
C LYS A 16 -54.76 -20.88 -30.85
N LEU A 17 -54.95 -20.23 -29.70
CA LEU A 17 -55.57 -20.60 -28.42
C LEU A 17 -56.57 -21.78 -28.39
N GLY A 18 -56.51 -22.54 -27.29
CA GLY A 18 -57.61 -23.36 -26.75
C GLY A 18 -57.30 -23.82 -25.32
N GLY A 19 -58.19 -23.54 -24.36
CA GLY A 19 -58.03 -23.88 -22.95
C GLY A 19 -59.11 -24.81 -22.37
N VAL A 20 -58.98 -25.03 -21.04
CA VAL A 20 -59.93 -25.53 -20.03
C VAL A 20 -59.87 -27.04 -19.65
N GLY A 21 -59.67 -27.33 -18.35
CA GLY A 21 -60.40 -28.44 -17.68
C GLY A 21 -59.73 -29.34 -16.62
N SER A 22 -59.46 -28.82 -15.42
CA SER A 22 -59.49 -29.42 -14.04
C SER A 22 -59.56 -30.95 -13.77
N ARG A 23 -58.69 -31.49 -12.88
CA ARG A 23 -59.04 -32.00 -11.51
C ARG A 23 -57.88 -32.68 -10.72
N SER A 24 -57.65 -32.14 -9.51
CA SER A 24 -57.33 -32.72 -8.18
C SER A 24 -56.19 -33.73 -7.91
N ALA A 25 -55.28 -33.27 -7.03
CA ALA A 25 -54.78 -33.84 -5.76
C ALA A 25 -53.73 -34.97 -5.74
N GLY A 26 -52.56 -34.63 -5.19
CA GLY A 26 -51.54 -35.53 -4.65
C GLY A 26 -50.32 -34.75 -4.17
N ALA A 27 -50.29 -34.38 -2.89
CA ALA A 27 -49.18 -33.66 -2.27
C ALA A 27 -48.20 -34.63 -1.61
N VAL A 28 -46.89 -34.59 -1.96
CA VAL A 28 -45.75 -34.83 -1.05
C VAL A 28 -44.49 -34.12 -1.58
N GLY A 29 -43.96 -33.16 -0.81
CA GLY A 29 -42.54 -32.83 -0.62
C GLY A 29 -41.65 -32.52 -1.83
N GLY A 30 -41.51 -31.24 -2.19
CA GLY A 30 -40.43 -30.74 -3.05
C GLY A 30 -40.28 -29.23 -2.89
N GLY A 31 -39.09 -28.76 -2.51
CA GLY A 31 -38.79 -27.34 -2.30
C GLY A 31 -39.14 -26.52 -3.53
N GLN A 32 -39.95 -25.48 -3.33
CA GLN A 32 -40.29 -24.53 -4.39
C GLN A 32 -39.07 -23.66 -4.70
N TYR A 33 -38.44 -23.95 -5.84
CA TYR A 33 -37.60 -23.00 -6.56
C TYR A 33 -38.52 -21.92 -7.16
N LEU A 34 -38.31 -20.66 -6.77
CA LEU A 34 -38.95 -19.52 -7.43
C LEU A 34 -38.27 -19.29 -8.79
N ARG A 35 -39.10 -19.19 -9.82
CA ARG A 35 -38.73 -18.95 -11.22
C ARG A 35 -38.61 -17.43 -11.45
N ALA A 36 -37.45 -16.96 -11.94
CA ALA A 36 -37.10 -15.53 -12.03
C ALA A 36 -38.01 -14.70 -12.97
N ASP A 37 -38.76 -15.36 -13.84
CA ASP A 37 -39.74 -14.80 -14.77
C ASP A 37 -41.09 -14.42 -14.14
N THR A 38 -41.32 -14.74 -12.86
CA THR A 38 -42.58 -14.41 -12.15
C THR A 38 -42.50 -13.20 -11.22
N VAL A 39 -41.36 -12.51 -11.16
CA VAL A 39 -41.26 -11.23 -10.45
C VAL A 39 -41.80 -10.12 -11.35
N ASP A 40 -43.05 -9.74 -11.13
CA ASP A 40 -43.73 -8.63 -11.82
C ASP A 40 -43.22 -7.28 -11.29
N PHE A 41 -42.16 -6.76 -11.92
CA PHE A 41 -41.57 -5.45 -11.60
C PHE A 41 -42.50 -4.26 -11.95
N SER A 42 -43.56 -4.47 -12.73
CA SER A 42 -44.46 -3.40 -13.17
C SER A 42 -45.44 -2.89 -12.09
N LYS A 43 -45.60 -3.64 -10.99
CA LYS A 43 -46.50 -3.24 -9.89
C LYS A 43 -45.92 -2.25 -8.88
N TRP A 44 -44.61 -1.97 -8.95
CA TRP A 44 -43.96 -1.04 -8.02
C TRP A 44 -43.92 0.40 -8.55
N ASP A 45 -44.07 0.60 -9.86
CA ASP A 45 -44.06 1.92 -10.52
C ASP A 45 -45.35 2.74 -10.32
N LEU A 46 -46.42 2.16 -9.77
CA LEU A 46 -47.75 2.79 -9.68
C LEU A 46 -47.99 3.63 -8.41
N HIS A 47 -47.02 3.79 -7.50
CA HIS A 47 -47.21 4.55 -6.25
C HIS A 47 -46.53 5.91 -6.15
N MET A 48 -45.87 6.42 -7.19
CA MET A 48 -45.33 7.80 -7.17
C MET A 48 -45.66 8.58 -8.44
N GLY A 49 -46.93 8.98 -8.52
CA GLY A 49 -47.42 9.88 -9.55
C GLY A 49 -48.59 10.73 -9.07
N GLN A 50 -48.53 11.30 -7.85
CA GLN A 50 -49.37 12.42 -7.42
C GLN A 50 -49.00 12.92 -6.01
N SER A 51 -48.32 14.08 -5.92
CA SER A 51 -48.71 15.19 -5.03
C SER A 51 -47.68 16.31 -5.08
N SER A 52 -47.75 17.09 -6.15
CA SER A 52 -47.51 18.52 -6.06
C SER A 52 -48.81 19.18 -5.62
N SER A 53 -48.86 19.58 -4.33
CA SER A 53 -49.62 20.71 -3.75
C SER A 53 -50.29 20.40 -2.40
N ALA A 54 -49.87 21.19 -1.40
CA ALA A 54 -50.59 21.67 -0.22
C ALA A 54 -51.17 20.72 0.86
N THR A 55 -50.80 21.08 2.10
CA THR A 55 -51.46 20.89 3.42
C THR A 55 -51.21 19.63 4.26
N SER A 56 -51.00 19.91 5.55
CA SER A 56 -50.63 19.03 6.65
C SER A 56 -51.60 17.88 6.92
N SER A 57 -51.11 16.64 7.01
CA SER A 57 -51.52 15.66 8.02
C SER A 57 -50.63 14.40 7.98
N ALA A 58 -50.19 13.96 9.16
CA ALA A 58 -49.65 12.65 9.53
C ALA A 58 -48.88 11.85 8.47
N ALA A 59 -47.55 11.81 8.60
CA ALA A 59 -46.68 10.86 7.90
C ALA A 59 -47.15 9.41 8.17
N ARG A 60 -47.77 8.79 7.15
CA ARG A 60 -47.98 7.34 7.14
C ARG A 60 -46.61 6.67 7.13
N LYS A 61 -46.22 6.05 8.24
CA LYS A 61 -45.04 5.17 8.29
C LYS A 61 -45.26 4.01 7.33
N THR A 62 -44.50 3.98 6.24
CA THR A 62 -44.30 2.77 5.44
C THR A 62 -43.87 1.64 6.39
N PRO A 63 -44.43 0.42 6.27
CA PRO A 63 -43.99 -0.69 7.13
C PRO A 63 -42.49 -0.91 6.92
N MET A 64 -41.73 -0.89 8.03
CA MET A 64 -40.29 -1.19 8.01
C MET A 64 -40.07 -2.55 7.38
N GLN A 65 -39.06 -2.65 6.52
CA GLN A 65 -38.70 -3.93 5.90
C GLN A 65 -38.12 -4.88 6.98
N GLU A 66 -38.23 -6.20 6.81
CA GLU A 66 -37.74 -7.18 7.81
C GLU A 66 -36.24 -7.04 8.12
N TRP A 67 -35.45 -6.54 7.16
CA TRP A 67 -34.02 -6.28 7.29
C TRP A 67 -33.68 -4.91 7.88
N GLU A 68 -34.67 -4.04 8.07
CA GLU A 68 -34.46 -2.66 8.50
C GLU A 68 -34.20 -2.59 10.01
N ILE A 69 -33.07 -1.99 10.40
CA ILE A 69 -32.70 -1.88 11.81
C ILE A 69 -33.29 -0.64 12.48
N ASP A 70 -33.54 -0.77 13.77
CA ASP A 70 -33.89 0.36 14.62
C ASP A 70 -32.60 1.13 14.98
N LEU A 71 -32.31 2.20 14.23
CA LEU A 71 -31.10 3.01 14.41
C LEU A 71 -30.93 3.55 15.84
N SER A 72 -32.01 3.69 16.63
CA SER A 72 -31.92 4.13 18.02
C SER A 72 -31.18 3.14 18.94
N LYS A 73 -31.07 1.88 18.51
CA LYS A 73 -30.34 0.80 19.21
C LYS A 73 -28.92 0.63 18.71
N LEU A 74 -28.49 1.43 17.74
CA LEU A 74 -27.15 1.40 17.17
C LEU A 74 -26.31 2.53 17.78
N ASP A 75 -25.25 2.14 18.48
CA ASP A 75 -24.22 3.06 18.95
C ASP A 75 -22.96 2.90 18.08
N MET A 76 -22.47 3.98 17.47
CA MET A 76 -21.27 3.96 16.64
C MET A 76 -20.08 4.52 17.41
N ASN A 77 -18.96 3.80 17.39
CA ASN A 77 -17.80 4.12 18.21
C ASN A 77 -16.71 4.85 17.41
N HIS A 78 -15.91 4.11 16.64
CA HIS A 78 -14.78 4.65 15.88
C HIS A 78 -14.67 3.99 14.52
N VAL A 79 -14.00 4.66 13.59
CA VAL A 79 -13.75 4.16 12.24
C VAL A 79 -12.81 2.94 12.31
N LEU A 80 -13.19 1.86 11.64
CA LEU A 80 -12.38 0.66 11.41
C LEU A 80 -11.59 0.74 10.10
N ALA A 81 -12.23 1.24 9.04
CA ALA A 81 -11.65 1.34 7.70
C ALA A 81 -12.39 2.39 6.85
N ARG A 82 -11.68 2.99 5.89
CA ARG A 82 -12.25 3.81 4.80
C ARG A 82 -11.88 3.16 3.47
N GLY A 83 -12.84 2.97 2.58
CA GLY A 83 -12.62 2.34 1.28
C GLY A 83 -13.43 3.01 0.17
N THR A 84 -13.25 2.52 -1.06
CA THR A 84 -13.87 3.07 -2.29
C THR A 84 -15.41 3.10 -2.22
N TYR A 85 -16.00 2.20 -1.45
CA TYR A 85 -17.46 2.06 -1.31
C TYR A 85 -18.00 2.64 0.00
N GLY A 86 -17.20 3.36 0.80
CA GLY A 86 -17.65 4.00 2.04
C GLY A 86 -16.77 3.75 3.27
N THR A 87 -17.28 4.13 4.44
CA THR A 87 -16.55 4.06 5.72
C THR A 87 -17.16 3.00 6.63
N VAL A 88 -16.32 2.10 7.15
CA VAL A 88 -16.73 1.08 8.12
C VAL A 88 -16.41 1.56 9.54
N TYR A 89 -17.41 1.52 10.42
CA TYR A 89 -17.31 1.86 11.82
C TYR A 89 -17.46 0.62 12.69
N ARG A 90 -16.83 0.62 13.85
CA ARG A 90 -17.17 -0.29 14.93
C ARG A 90 -18.35 0.26 15.69
N GLY A 91 -19.31 -0.58 16.05
CA GLY A 91 -20.46 -0.18 16.84
C GLY A 91 -20.99 -1.27 17.76
N VAL A 92 -22.07 -0.95 18.45
CA VAL A 92 -22.86 -1.86 19.27
C VAL A 92 -24.32 -1.74 18.84
N TYR A 93 -24.93 -2.85 18.44
CA TYR A 93 -26.35 -2.92 18.10
C TYR A 93 -27.06 -3.86 19.05
N ALA A 94 -28.06 -3.37 19.79
CA ALA A 94 -28.82 -4.16 20.77
C ALA A 94 -27.94 -4.97 21.76
N GLY A 95 -26.79 -4.40 22.17
CA GLY A 95 -25.82 -5.04 23.07
C GLY A 95 -24.79 -5.96 22.41
N GLN A 96 -24.89 -6.20 21.10
CA GLN A 96 -23.93 -7.01 20.34
C GLN A 96 -22.91 -6.14 19.60
N GLN A 97 -21.64 -6.54 19.57
CA GLN A 97 -20.61 -5.87 18.77
C GLN A 97 -20.88 -6.05 17.28
N VAL A 98 -20.85 -4.94 16.53
CA VAL A 98 -21.16 -4.91 15.10
C VAL A 98 -20.15 -4.09 14.31
N ALA A 99 -20.03 -4.38 13.01
CA ALA A 99 -19.39 -3.52 12.03
C ALA A 99 -20.49 -2.82 11.21
N VAL A 100 -20.37 -1.51 11.06
CA VAL A 100 -21.36 -0.64 10.39
C VAL A 100 -20.68 -0.03 9.17
N LYS A 101 -21.02 -0.50 7.99
CA LYS A 101 -20.55 0.09 6.73
C LYS A 101 -21.51 1.22 6.35
N VAL A 102 -21.03 2.46 6.45
CA VAL A 102 -21.76 3.66 6.01
C VAL A 102 -21.31 4.00 4.60
N LEU A 103 -22.27 4.03 3.68
CA LEU A 103 -22.06 4.43 2.30
C LEU A 103 -22.31 5.95 2.23
N ASP A 104 -21.24 6.73 2.07
CA ASP A 104 -21.30 8.19 1.98
C ASP A 104 -21.43 8.63 0.51
N TRP A 105 -22.24 9.66 0.26
CA TRP A 105 -22.57 10.13 -1.09
C TRP A 105 -21.77 11.41 -1.36
N GLY A 106 -20.66 11.30 -2.08
CA GLY A 106 -19.91 12.45 -2.59
C GLY A 106 -20.63 13.12 -3.77
N GLU A 107 -20.43 14.43 -3.93
CA GLU A 107 -20.94 15.29 -5.03
C GLU A 107 -20.32 14.98 -6.41
N ASP A 108 -19.89 13.75 -6.64
CA ASP A 108 -19.29 13.33 -7.90
C ASP A 108 -20.44 12.90 -8.82
N GLY A 109 -20.97 13.84 -9.60
CA GLY A 109 -22.19 13.73 -10.43
C GLY A 109 -22.20 12.69 -11.56
N LEU A 110 -21.67 11.49 -11.33
CA LEU A 110 -21.55 10.38 -12.29
C LEU A 110 -22.58 9.26 -12.09
N SER A 111 -23.14 9.08 -10.90
CA SER A 111 -24.15 8.04 -10.60
C SER A 111 -25.44 8.64 -10.05
N THR A 112 -26.59 8.22 -10.59
CA THR A 112 -27.89 8.74 -10.11
C THR A 112 -28.23 8.16 -8.73
N ALA A 113 -29.02 8.90 -7.95
CA ALA A 113 -29.47 8.43 -6.62
C ALA A 113 -30.29 7.13 -6.68
N ASP A 114 -30.88 6.83 -7.84
CA ASP A 114 -31.69 5.64 -8.08
C ASP A 114 -30.83 4.40 -8.37
N ASP A 115 -29.76 4.53 -9.17
CA ASP A 115 -28.82 3.43 -9.46
C ASP A 115 -28.11 2.91 -8.17
N LEU A 116 -27.78 3.83 -7.26
CA LEU A 116 -27.14 3.52 -5.98
C LEU A 116 -28.12 2.88 -4.99
N ARG A 117 -29.39 3.29 -5.02
CA ARG A 117 -30.48 2.67 -4.26
C ARG A 117 -30.67 1.21 -4.66
N ILE A 118 -30.71 0.96 -5.97
CA ILE A 118 -30.82 -0.38 -6.53
C ILE A 118 -29.61 -1.23 -6.10
N SER A 119 -28.39 -0.68 -6.13
CA SER A 119 -27.18 -1.41 -5.70
C SER A 119 -27.19 -1.75 -4.20
N PHE A 120 -27.64 -0.84 -3.34
CA PHE A 120 -27.77 -1.10 -1.90
C PHE A 120 -28.84 -2.15 -1.60
N GLU A 121 -30.02 -2.04 -2.21
CA GLU A 121 -31.09 -3.01 -2.05
C GLU A 121 -30.67 -4.40 -2.56
N GLN A 122 -29.88 -4.46 -3.63
CA GLN A 122 -29.24 -5.70 -4.10
C GLN A 122 -28.26 -6.27 -3.07
N GLU A 123 -27.36 -5.46 -2.50
CA GLU A 123 -26.40 -5.89 -1.46
C GLU A 123 -27.14 -6.50 -0.26
N VAL A 124 -28.18 -5.82 0.24
CA VAL A 124 -29.00 -6.29 1.36
C VAL A 124 -29.78 -7.57 1.01
N ALA A 125 -30.41 -7.61 -0.17
CA ALA A 125 -31.22 -8.75 -0.60
C ALA A 125 -30.41 -10.03 -0.78
N VAL A 126 -29.15 -9.90 -1.20
CA VAL A 126 -28.19 -11.02 -1.30
C VAL A 126 -27.74 -11.44 0.09
N TRP A 127 -27.26 -10.49 0.90
CA TRP A 127 -26.58 -10.81 2.17
C TRP A 127 -27.53 -11.32 3.25
N GLN A 128 -28.78 -10.84 3.32
CA GLN A 128 -29.73 -11.27 4.36
C GLN A 128 -30.01 -12.78 4.34
N LYS A 129 -29.84 -13.44 3.19
CA LYS A 129 -30.18 -14.86 2.98
C LYS A 129 -28.98 -15.78 3.24
N LEU A 130 -27.83 -15.22 3.60
CA LEU A 130 -26.59 -15.96 3.81
C LEU A 130 -26.46 -16.37 5.28
N ASP A 131 -26.22 -17.67 5.49
CA ASP A 131 -25.91 -18.24 6.78
C ASP A 131 -24.91 -19.38 6.59
N HIS A 132 -23.65 -19.09 6.93
CA HIS A 132 -22.54 -20.04 6.79
C HIS A 132 -21.40 -19.64 7.74
N PRO A 133 -20.70 -20.59 8.39
CA PRO A 133 -19.62 -20.29 9.34
C PRO A 133 -18.48 -19.46 8.73
N ASN A 134 -18.18 -19.64 7.44
CA ASN A 134 -17.14 -18.90 6.72
C ASN A 134 -17.66 -17.68 5.94
N VAL A 135 -18.85 -17.16 6.25
CA VAL A 135 -19.39 -15.90 5.72
C VAL A 135 -19.82 -15.04 6.91
N THR A 136 -19.57 -13.73 6.85
CA THR A 136 -20.01 -12.82 7.91
C THR A 136 -21.53 -12.71 7.95
N LYS A 137 -22.10 -12.82 9.16
CA LYS A 137 -23.53 -12.74 9.43
C LYS A 137 -24.06 -11.32 9.24
N PHE A 138 -25.06 -11.19 8.38
CA PHE A 138 -25.85 -9.97 8.23
C PHE A 138 -26.75 -9.77 9.46
N ILE A 139 -26.80 -8.53 9.96
CA ILE A 139 -27.62 -8.15 11.12
C ILE A 139 -28.79 -7.27 10.70
N GLY A 140 -28.57 -6.37 9.74
CA GLY A 140 -29.61 -5.55 9.16
C GLY A 140 -29.04 -4.32 8.43
N ALA A 141 -29.90 -3.47 7.91
CA ALA A 141 -29.49 -2.30 7.15
C ALA A 141 -30.46 -1.13 7.36
N SER A 142 -30.10 0.08 6.91
CA SER A 142 -30.98 1.24 7.00
C SER A 142 -30.81 2.19 5.81
N MET A 143 -31.94 2.68 5.30
CA MET A 143 -32.06 3.65 4.23
C MET A 143 -32.29 5.04 4.82
N GLY A 144 -31.23 5.84 4.96
CA GLY A 144 -31.28 7.18 5.56
C GLY A 144 -30.65 7.23 6.95
N THR A 145 -29.65 8.09 7.10
CA THR A 145 -28.87 8.25 8.35
C THR A 145 -29.27 9.49 9.16
N SER A 146 -30.46 10.07 8.93
CA SER A 146 -30.89 11.30 9.62
C SER A 146 -30.91 11.18 11.15
N ASP A 147 -31.03 9.96 11.68
CA ASP A 147 -30.95 9.66 13.13
C ASP A 147 -29.63 9.00 13.56
N LEU A 148 -28.66 8.85 12.64
CA LEU A 148 -27.38 8.19 12.90
C LEU A 148 -26.42 9.16 13.61
N LYS A 149 -26.04 8.87 14.85
CA LYS A 149 -25.03 9.65 15.58
C LYS A 149 -23.64 9.23 15.13
N ILE A 150 -23.10 9.89 14.10
CA ILE A 150 -21.72 9.66 13.64
C ILE A 150 -20.75 10.40 14.59
N PRO A 151 -19.68 9.76 15.09
CA PRO A 151 -18.67 10.44 15.88
C PRO A 151 -18.03 11.58 15.09
N SER A 152 -18.20 12.83 15.54
CA SER A 152 -17.52 14.00 15.00
C SER A 152 -16.03 13.90 15.33
N GLY A 153 -15.21 13.48 14.37
CA GLY A 153 -13.76 13.56 14.50
C GLY A 153 -13.32 15.02 14.46
N SER A 154 -12.63 15.46 15.51
CA SER A 154 -11.78 16.66 15.48
C SER A 154 -10.73 16.51 14.38
N ASP A 155 -10.93 17.21 13.26
CA ASP A 155 -9.91 17.81 12.38
C ASP A 155 -10.54 18.07 11.01
N SER A 156 -11.29 19.17 10.93
CA SER A 156 -11.67 19.83 9.69
C SER A 156 -11.76 21.31 10.00
N GLY A 157 -10.62 21.99 9.88
CA GLY A 157 -10.55 23.43 9.99
C GLY A 157 -11.35 24.08 8.86
N GLY A 158 -12.51 24.64 9.22
CA GLY A 158 -13.16 25.76 8.53
C GLY A 158 -13.93 25.44 7.25
N HIS A 159 -15.24 25.19 7.38
CA HIS A 159 -16.34 26.09 6.96
C HIS A 159 -17.68 25.33 6.93
N GLY A 160 -18.65 25.79 7.73
CA GLY A 160 -20.10 25.57 7.50
C GLY A 160 -20.74 24.34 8.15
N ASN A 161 -21.67 24.59 9.08
CA ASN A 161 -22.80 23.77 9.56
C ASN A 161 -22.74 22.24 9.41
N GLY A 162 -22.82 21.54 10.55
CA GLY A 162 -23.08 20.09 10.66
C GLY A 162 -24.45 19.66 10.12
N ALA A 163 -24.60 19.70 8.80
CA ALA A 163 -25.66 19.02 8.07
C ALA A 163 -25.08 17.73 7.50
N HIS A 164 -25.24 16.64 8.25
CA HIS A 164 -25.04 15.29 7.73
C HIS A 164 -25.87 15.11 6.46
N PRO A 165 -25.36 14.45 5.40
CA PRO A 165 -26.15 14.25 4.19
C PRO A 165 -27.41 13.46 4.55
N ALA A 166 -28.60 14.00 4.20
CA ALA A 166 -29.93 13.40 4.44
C ALA A 166 -30.18 12.11 3.62
N LYS A 167 -29.09 11.44 3.27
CA LYS A 167 -28.83 10.80 1.99
C LYS A 167 -27.60 9.89 2.18
N ALA A 168 -27.61 9.03 3.19
CA ALA A 168 -26.61 7.96 3.34
C ALA A 168 -27.33 6.69 3.79
N CYS A 169 -26.74 5.54 3.49
CA CYS A 169 -27.29 4.23 3.88
C CYS A 169 -26.23 3.46 4.66
N CYS A 170 -26.67 2.54 5.53
CA CYS A 170 -25.73 1.69 6.25
C CYS A 170 -26.12 0.22 6.23
N VAL A 171 -25.09 -0.63 6.19
CA VAL A 171 -25.19 -2.08 6.34
C VAL A 171 -24.52 -2.47 7.65
N VAL A 172 -25.21 -3.25 8.48
CA VAL A 172 -24.75 -3.72 9.78
C VAL A 172 -24.54 -5.22 9.77
N VAL A 173 -23.34 -5.65 10.13
CA VAL A 173 -22.91 -7.04 10.13
C VAL A 173 -22.18 -7.38 11.42
N GLU A 174 -21.97 -8.68 11.67
CA GLU A 174 -21.18 -9.10 12.82
C GLU A 174 -19.77 -8.51 12.82
N TYR A 175 -19.28 -8.10 14.00
CA TYR A 175 -17.90 -7.67 14.14
C TYR A 175 -16.97 -8.86 14.36
N VAL A 176 -15.99 -9.03 13.46
CA VAL A 176 -14.98 -10.10 13.53
C VAL A 176 -13.67 -9.55 14.10
N ALA A 177 -13.33 -9.96 15.32
CA ALA A 177 -12.32 -9.26 16.14
C ALA A 177 -10.85 -9.49 15.73
N GLY A 178 -10.52 -10.54 14.98
CA GLY A 178 -9.13 -10.86 14.60
C GLY A 178 -8.60 -10.04 13.42
N GLY A 179 -9.43 -9.18 12.82
CA GLY A 179 -9.05 -8.30 11.71
C GLY A 179 -8.94 -9.04 10.36
N THR A 180 -8.31 -8.40 9.38
CA THR A 180 -8.23 -8.94 8.01
C THR A 180 -7.13 -10.00 7.87
N LEU A 181 -7.34 -10.95 6.96
CA LEU A 181 -6.36 -11.96 6.57
C LEU A 181 -5.10 -11.28 6.05
N LYS A 182 -5.22 -10.18 5.27
CA LYS A 182 -4.06 -9.40 4.79
C LYS A 182 -3.15 -9.00 5.95
N LYS A 183 -3.70 -8.36 6.99
CA LYS A 183 -2.94 -7.95 8.19
C LYS A 183 -2.34 -9.15 8.92
N PHE A 184 -3.03 -10.29 8.95
CA PHE A 184 -2.50 -11.51 9.55
C PHE A 184 -1.34 -12.12 8.76
N LEU A 185 -1.43 -12.18 7.44
CA LEU A 185 -0.38 -12.73 6.57
C LEU A 185 0.88 -11.87 6.57
N ILE A 186 0.74 -10.53 6.59
CA ILE A 186 1.88 -9.60 6.75
C ILE A 186 2.66 -9.93 8.04
N LYS A 187 1.96 -10.17 9.16
CA LYS A 187 2.60 -10.60 10.43
C LYS A 187 3.30 -11.96 10.33
N LYS A 188 2.92 -12.78 9.36
CA LYS A 188 3.50 -14.10 9.09
C LYS A 188 4.50 -14.11 7.93
N TYR A 189 4.82 -12.97 7.32
CA TYR A 189 5.78 -12.90 6.22
C TYR A 189 7.14 -13.55 6.54
N ARG A 190 7.76 -13.27 7.70
CA ARG A 190 9.06 -13.87 8.07
C ARG A 190 8.94 -15.27 8.66
N SER A 191 7.99 -15.49 9.56
CA SER A 191 7.84 -16.78 10.28
C SER A 191 7.15 -17.86 9.45
N LYS A 192 6.42 -17.43 8.41
CA LYS A 192 5.56 -18.23 7.54
C LYS A 192 4.51 -19.02 8.34
N LEU A 193 3.55 -19.61 7.62
CA LEU A 193 2.52 -20.43 8.23
C LEU A 193 2.90 -21.91 8.17
N PRO A 194 2.64 -22.69 9.23
CA PRO A 194 2.66 -24.14 9.13
C PRO A 194 1.68 -24.59 8.04
N ILE A 195 2.01 -25.65 7.30
CA ILE A 195 1.15 -26.09 6.18
C ILE A 195 -0.30 -26.38 6.64
N LYS A 196 -0.47 -26.87 7.87
CA LYS A 196 -1.80 -27.12 8.45
C LYS A 196 -2.63 -25.84 8.55
N ASP A 197 -2.02 -24.74 8.98
CA ASP A 197 -2.69 -23.44 9.09
C ASP A 197 -2.99 -22.88 7.68
N VAL A 198 -2.07 -23.06 6.72
CA VAL A 198 -2.29 -22.69 5.30
C VAL A 198 -3.52 -23.40 4.74
N ILE A 199 -3.57 -24.73 4.87
CA ILE A 199 -4.65 -25.55 4.33
C ILE A 199 -5.97 -25.26 5.06
N GLN A 200 -5.95 -24.99 6.37
CA GLN A 200 -7.16 -24.63 7.09
C GLN A 200 -7.75 -23.29 6.60
N LEU A 201 -6.93 -22.25 6.46
CA LEU A 201 -7.38 -20.95 5.95
C LEU A 201 -7.91 -21.07 4.50
N ALA A 202 -7.22 -21.85 3.68
CA ALA A 202 -7.65 -22.13 2.31
C ALA A 202 -8.99 -22.90 2.26
N LEU A 203 -9.19 -23.88 3.15
CA LEU A 203 -10.43 -24.64 3.25
C LEU A 203 -11.61 -23.77 3.69
N ASP A 204 -11.41 -22.92 4.69
CA ASP A 204 -12.44 -22.01 5.17
C ASP A 204 -12.89 -21.06 4.04
N LEU A 205 -11.93 -20.47 3.31
CA LEU A 205 -12.23 -19.63 2.16
C LEU A 205 -12.93 -20.42 1.05
N ALA A 206 -12.45 -21.62 0.73
CA ALA A 206 -13.03 -22.46 -0.32
C ALA A 206 -14.47 -22.90 0.00
N ARG A 207 -14.76 -23.24 1.26
CA ARG A 207 -16.10 -23.59 1.74
C ARG A 207 -17.05 -22.41 1.70
N GLY A 208 -16.59 -21.22 2.12
CA GLY A 208 -17.36 -19.98 1.99
C GLY A 208 -17.74 -19.69 0.53
N LEU A 209 -16.77 -19.75 -0.40
CA LEU A 209 -17.05 -19.53 -1.82
C LEU A 209 -17.93 -20.62 -2.43
N SER A 210 -17.71 -21.90 -2.08
CA SER A 210 -18.57 -23.01 -2.51
C SER A 210 -20.01 -22.82 -2.06
N TYR A 211 -20.22 -22.32 -0.84
CA TYR A 211 -21.55 -22.00 -0.33
C TYR A 211 -22.20 -20.87 -1.15
N LEU A 212 -21.50 -19.77 -1.40
CA LEU A 212 -22.01 -18.66 -2.23
C LEU A 212 -22.39 -19.14 -3.63
N HIS A 213 -21.50 -19.91 -4.27
CA HIS A 213 -21.74 -20.47 -5.61
C HIS A 213 -22.95 -21.42 -5.64
N SER A 214 -23.18 -22.21 -4.57
CA SER A 214 -24.38 -23.06 -4.44
C SER A 214 -25.69 -22.27 -4.35
N LYS A 215 -25.61 -20.99 -3.94
CA LYS A 215 -26.71 -20.03 -3.91
C LYS A 215 -26.78 -19.18 -5.19
N ALA A 216 -25.98 -19.51 -6.20
CA ALA A 216 -25.80 -18.72 -7.43
C ALA A 216 -25.38 -17.27 -7.14
N ILE A 217 -24.51 -17.05 -6.15
CA ILE A 217 -23.97 -15.73 -5.81
C ILE A 217 -22.48 -15.71 -6.19
N VAL A 218 -22.09 -14.68 -6.94
CA VAL A 218 -20.69 -14.41 -7.31
C VAL A 218 -20.18 -13.23 -6.49
N HIS A 219 -19.03 -13.39 -5.83
CA HIS A 219 -18.49 -12.38 -4.93
C HIS A 219 -17.83 -11.22 -5.68
N ARG A 220 -17.03 -11.50 -6.72
CA ARG A 220 -16.37 -10.53 -7.62
C ARG A 220 -15.28 -9.64 -7.00
N ASP A 221 -14.97 -9.78 -5.70
CA ASP A 221 -13.88 -9.05 -5.04
C ASP A 221 -13.20 -9.91 -3.96
N VAL A 222 -12.87 -11.15 -4.34
CA VAL A 222 -12.16 -12.09 -3.47
C VAL A 222 -10.70 -11.64 -3.34
N LYS A 223 -10.34 -11.12 -2.16
CA LYS A 223 -8.98 -10.70 -1.81
C LYS A 223 -8.77 -10.79 -0.30
N SER A 224 -7.52 -10.88 0.15
CA SER A 224 -7.20 -11.04 1.58
C SER A 224 -7.63 -9.88 2.49
N GLU A 225 -7.95 -8.71 1.92
CA GLU A 225 -8.52 -7.58 2.67
C GLU A 225 -10.00 -7.79 3.03
N ASN A 226 -10.73 -8.51 2.19
CA ASN A 226 -12.15 -8.84 2.39
C ASN A 226 -12.36 -10.17 3.16
N MET A 227 -11.27 -10.80 3.59
CA MET A 227 -11.33 -11.99 4.44
C MET A 227 -11.01 -11.59 5.88
N LEU A 228 -11.89 -11.90 6.81
CA LEU A 228 -11.75 -11.60 8.24
C LEU A 228 -11.42 -12.87 9.03
N LEU A 229 -10.71 -12.72 10.15
CA LEU A 229 -10.34 -13.83 11.02
C LEU A 229 -10.98 -13.69 12.39
N GLU A 230 -11.60 -14.76 12.88
CA GLU A 230 -11.97 -14.88 14.28
C GLU A 230 -10.73 -15.07 15.20
N THR A 231 -10.92 -14.96 16.51
CA THR A 231 -9.86 -15.19 17.51
C THR A 231 -9.29 -16.61 17.47
N ASN A 232 -10.12 -17.59 17.06
CA ASN A 232 -9.72 -18.99 16.84
C ASN A 232 -9.08 -19.23 15.45
N LYS A 233 -8.85 -18.18 14.65
CA LYS A 233 -8.36 -18.20 13.25
C LYS A 233 -9.32 -18.79 12.21
N THR A 234 -10.61 -18.95 12.53
CA THR A 234 -11.63 -19.27 11.51
C THR A 234 -11.75 -18.10 10.55
N LEU A 235 -11.68 -18.37 9.25
CA LEU A 235 -11.81 -17.34 8.22
C LEU A 235 -13.27 -17.13 7.84
N LYS A 236 -13.68 -15.87 7.74
CA LYS A 236 -15.00 -15.41 7.26
C LYS A 236 -14.84 -14.47 6.08
N ILE A 237 -15.60 -14.70 5.03
CA ILE A 237 -15.72 -13.80 3.87
C ILE A 237 -16.62 -12.62 4.24
N ALA A 238 -16.17 -11.41 3.93
CA ALA A 238 -16.87 -10.15 4.17
C ALA A 238 -16.91 -9.28 2.90
N ASP A 239 -17.70 -8.20 2.96
CA ASP A 239 -17.87 -7.16 1.93
C ASP A 239 -18.48 -7.64 0.61
N PHE A 240 -19.81 -7.55 0.52
CA PHE A 240 -20.60 -7.95 -0.65
C PHE A 240 -21.00 -6.75 -1.54
N GLY A 241 -20.34 -5.60 -1.41
CA GLY A 241 -20.73 -4.34 -2.09
C GLY A 241 -20.74 -4.40 -3.62
N VAL A 242 -20.09 -5.40 -4.22
CA VAL A 242 -20.12 -5.67 -5.68
C VAL A 242 -20.63 -7.07 -6.03
N ALA A 243 -21.04 -7.85 -5.02
CA ALA A 243 -21.53 -9.21 -5.21
C ALA A 243 -22.88 -9.19 -5.93
N ARG A 244 -23.12 -10.21 -6.76
CA ARG A 244 -24.35 -10.32 -7.55
C ARG A 244 -24.84 -11.75 -7.63
N VAL A 245 -26.15 -11.91 -7.81
CA VAL A 245 -26.74 -13.18 -8.24
C VAL A 245 -26.26 -13.43 -9.67
N GLU A 246 -25.72 -14.63 -9.92
CA GLU A 246 -25.23 -15.06 -11.22
C GLU A 246 -26.38 -15.01 -12.24
N ALA A 247 -26.22 -14.19 -13.28
CA ALA A 247 -27.21 -14.10 -14.35
C ALA A 247 -27.19 -15.36 -15.22
N GLN A 248 -28.35 -15.73 -15.78
CA GLN A 248 -28.44 -16.85 -16.73
C GLN A 248 -27.69 -16.55 -18.04
N ASN A 249 -27.60 -15.28 -18.43
CA ASN A 249 -26.80 -14.81 -19.56
C ASN A 249 -25.50 -14.18 -19.04
N PRO A 250 -24.32 -14.73 -19.36
CA PRO A 250 -23.04 -14.16 -18.96
C PRO A 250 -22.81 -12.72 -19.42
N GLN A 251 -23.50 -12.26 -20.48
CA GLN A 251 -23.41 -10.86 -20.94
C GLN A 251 -23.99 -9.85 -19.95
N ASP A 252 -24.79 -10.29 -18.97
CA ASP A 252 -25.33 -9.43 -17.93
C ASP A 252 -24.37 -9.32 -16.72
N MET A 253 -23.26 -10.08 -16.75
CA MET A 253 -22.15 -10.03 -15.78
C MET A 253 -21.00 -9.17 -16.34
N THR A 254 -21.29 -7.94 -16.77
CA THR A 254 -20.30 -6.98 -17.30
C THR A 254 -19.91 -5.91 -16.27
N GLY A 255 -18.61 -5.58 -16.21
CA GLY A 255 -18.04 -4.53 -15.37
C GLY A 255 -16.66 -4.90 -14.80
N GLU A 256 -15.68 -4.01 -14.97
CA GLU A 256 -14.33 -4.12 -14.39
C GLU A 256 -14.37 -3.81 -12.88
N THR A 257 -14.86 -4.77 -12.09
CA THR A 257 -14.98 -4.64 -10.63
C THR A 257 -14.07 -5.64 -9.93
N GLY A 258 -13.41 -5.21 -8.85
CA GLY A 258 -12.47 -6.01 -8.06
C GLY A 258 -11.10 -5.31 -7.91
N THR A 259 -10.14 -5.97 -7.30
CA THR A 259 -8.76 -5.46 -7.18
C THR A 259 -7.83 -6.08 -8.24
N LEU A 260 -7.16 -5.25 -9.04
CA LEU A 260 -6.39 -5.64 -10.25
C LEU A 260 -5.46 -6.86 -10.07
N GLY A 261 -4.77 -6.98 -8.92
CA GLY A 261 -3.88 -8.12 -8.63
C GLY A 261 -4.58 -9.46 -8.40
N TYR A 262 -5.91 -9.49 -8.29
CA TYR A 262 -6.71 -10.68 -8.03
C TYR A 262 -7.68 -11.01 -9.17
N MET A 263 -7.80 -10.15 -10.17
CA MET A 263 -8.74 -10.33 -11.29
C MET A 263 -8.24 -11.37 -12.29
N GLY A 264 -9.17 -12.19 -12.78
CA GLY A 264 -8.93 -13.08 -13.92
C GLY A 264 -8.79 -12.31 -15.23
N PRO A 265 -8.07 -12.85 -16.24
CA PRO A 265 -7.89 -12.23 -17.55
C PRO A 265 -9.20 -11.79 -18.21
N GLU A 266 -10.26 -12.59 -18.10
CA GLU A 266 -11.57 -12.30 -18.69
C GLU A 266 -12.25 -11.07 -18.08
N VAL A 267 -12.00 -10.79 -16.80
CA VAL A 267 -12.53 -9.61 -16.10
C VAL A 267 -11.76 -8.36 -16.51
N LEU A 268 -10.42 -8.48 -16.61
CA LEU A 268 -9.53 -7.40 -17.06
C LEU A 268 -9.74 -7.00 -18.53
N GLU A 269 -10.21 -7.93 -19.36
CA GLU A 269 -10.57 -7.67 -20.76
C GLU A 269 -12.02 -7.16 -20.92
N GLY A 270 -12.77 -6.98 -19.82
CA GLY A 270 -14.16 -6.55 -19.85
C GLY A 270 -15.12 -7.54 -20.52
N LYS A 271 -14.74 -8.82 -20.64
CA LYS A 271 -15.57 -9.87 -21.24
C LYS A 271 -16.67 -10.30 -20.27
N ALA A 272 -17.70 -10.95 -20.80
CA ALA A 272 -18.68 -11.66 -19.98
C ALA A 272 -17.99 -12.73 -19.11
N TYR A 273 -18.29 -12.75 -17.80
CA TYR A 273 -17.73 -13.71 -16.85
C TYR A 273 -18.79 -14.31 -15.93
N ASN A 274 -18.41 -15.31 -15.15
CA ASN A 274 -19.29 -16.05 -14.25
C ASN A 274 -18.57 -16.33 -12.92
N ARG A 275 -19.10 -17.20 -12.08
CA ARG A 275 -18.49 -17.57 -10.78
C ARG A 275 -17.03 -18.05 -10.85
N LYS A 276 -16.52 -18.43 -12.03
CA LYS A 276 -15.12 -18.83 -12.22
C LYS A 276 -14.12 -17.68 -12.03
N CYS A 277 -14.55 -16.41 -12.00
CA CYS A 277 -13.68 -15.30 -11.61
C CYS A 277 -13.25 -15.43 -10.14
N ASP A 278 -14.16 -15.83 -9.24
CA ASP A 278 -13.85 -16.04 -7.82
C ASP A 278 -12.86 -17.20 -7.63
N VAL A 279 -12.92 -18.22 -8.49
CA VAL A 279 -11.97 -19.36 -8.48
C VAL A 279 -10.57 -18.90 -8.83
N TYR A 280 -10.43 -17.97 -9.79
CA TYR A 280 -9.14 -17.37 -10.13
C TYR A 280 -8.57 -16.59 -8.94
N SER A 281 -9.38 -15.69 -8.38
CA SER A 281 -8.99 -14.89 -7.22
C SER A 281 -8.66 -15.74 -6.00
N PHE A 282 -9.38 -16.85 -5.80
CA PHE A 282 -9.03 -17.87 -4.81
C PHE A 282 -7.62 -18.44 -5.01
N GLY A 283 -7.24 -18.75 -6.26
CA GLY A 283 -5.89 -19.24 -6.58
C GLY A 283 -4.80 -18.25 -6.18
N VAL A 284 -5.03 -16.95 -6.42
CA VAL A 284 -4.13 -15.87 -5.98
C VAL A 284 -4.08 -15.77 -4.46
N CYS A 285 -5.23 -15.79 -3.77
CA CYS A 285 -5.30 -15.81 -2.31
C CYS A 285 -4.61 -17.04 -1.70
N LEU A 286 -4.73 -18.23 -2.31
CA LEU A 286 -4.05 -19.44 -1.85
C LEU A 286 -2.53 -19.28 -1.93
N TRP A 287 -2.03 -18.67 -3.01
CA TRP A 287 -0.61 -18.30 -3.11
C TRP A 287 -0.21 -17.30 -2.02
N GLU A 288 -0.99 -16.25 -1.80
CA GLU A 288 -0.73 -15.24 -0.77
C GLU A 288 -0.75 -15.86 0.65
N ILE A 289 -1.67 -16.79 0.95
CA ILE A 289 -1.70 -17.51 2.24
C ILE A 289 -0.46 -18.38 2.40
N TYR A 290 -0.07 -19.13 1.35
CA TYR A 290 1.08 -20.03 1.41
C TYR A 290 2.40 -19.26 1.53
N CYS A 291 2.59 -18.23 0.70
CA CYS A 291 3.79 -17.42 0.67
C CYS A 291 3.84 -16.37 1.77
N CYS A 292 2.69 -16.01 2.37
CA CYS A 292 2.55 -14.86 3.26
C CYS A 292 3.13 -13.58 2.64
N ASP A 293 2.94 -13.38 1.33
CA ASP A 293 3.60 -12.36 0.51
C ASP A 293 2.62 -11.72 -0.48
N MET A 294 2.94 -10.53 -1.01
CA MET A 294 2.06 -9.78 -1.91
C MET A 294 2.12 -10.34 -3.35
N PRO A 295 0.99 -10.62 -4.00
CA PRO A 295 0.99 -11.04 -5.39
C PRO A 295 1.50 -9.88 -6.28
N TYR A 296 2.50 -10.17 -7.11
CA TYR A 296 3.12 -9.23 -8.07
C TYR A 296 3.83 -8.01 -7.47
N ALA A 297 4.61 -8.20 -6.40
CA ALA A 297 5.34 -7.13 -5.71
C ALA A 297 6.23 -6.23 -6.61
N ASP A 298 6.69 -6.73 -7.76
CA ASP A 298 7.63 -6.04 -8.65
C ASP A 298 6.99 -5.42 -9.91
N THR A 299 5.66 -5.32 -10.00
CA THR A 299 4.95 -4.90 -11.22
C THR A 299 3.94 -3.80 -10.93
N SER A 300 3.94 -2.72 -11.73
CA SER A 300 2.95 -1.65 -11.59
C SER A 300 1.53 -2.12 -11.95
N PHE A 301 0.49 -1.47 -11.42
CA PHE A 301 -0.89 -1.86 -11.68
C PHE A 301 -1.26 -1.89 -13.17
N ALA A 302 -0.78 -0.92 -13.96
CA ALA A 302 -1.02 -0.87 -15.41
C ALA A 302 -0.32 -2.02 -16.15
N GLU A 303 0.88 -2.42 -15.70
CA GLU A 303 1.62 -3.54 -16.27
C GLU A 303 1.02 -4.89 -15.90
N ILE A 304 0.47 -5.05 -14.69
CA ILE A 304 -0.19 -6.28 -14.24
C ILE A 304 -1.32 -6.66 -15.19
N SER A 305 -2.23 -5.72 -15.50
CA SER A 305 -3.38 -5.98 -16.37
C SER A 305 -2.93 -6.49 -17.74
N HIS A 306 -1.98 -5.80 -18.37
CA HIS A 306 -1.45 -6.20 -19.67
C HIS A 306 -0.71 -7.54 -19.60
N ALA A 307 0.13 -7.77 -18.58
CA ALA A 307 0.94 -8.97 -18.47
C ALA A 307 0.11 -10.23 -18.11
N VAL A 308 -0.91 -10.10 -17.27
CA VAL A 308 -1.82 -11.19 -16.91
C VAL A 308 -2.60 -11.66 -18.14
N VAL A 309 -3.11 -10.72 -18.94
CA VAL A 309 -3.90 -11.00 -20.15
C VAL A 309 -3.04 -11.50 -21.31
N HIS A 310 -1.97 -10.78 -21.66
CA HIS A 310 -1.22 -11.04 -22.90
C HIS A 310 0.06 -11.86 -22.72
N ARG A 311 0.61 -11.91 -21.50
CA ARG A 311 1.84 -12.68 -21.20
C ARG A 311 1.59 -13.88 -20.28
N ASN A 312 0.33 -14.10 -19.89
CA ASN A 312 -0.08 -15.13 -18.96
C ASN A 312 0.71 -15.09 -17.63
N LEU A 313 1.03 -13.88 -17.15
CA LEU A 313 1.76 -13.66 -15.89
C LEU A 313 0.95 -14.21 -14.70
N ARG A 314 1.61 -14.95 -13.80
CA ARG A 314 1.06 -15.47 -12.54
C ARG A 314 2.10 -15.34 -11.42
N PRO A 315 1.69 -15.32 -10.14
CA PRO A 315 2.64 -15.30 -9.03
C PRO A 315 3.55 -16.53 -9.08
N GLU A 316 4.85 -16.33 -8.84
CA GLU A 316 5.83 -17.41 -8.89
C GLU A 316 5.62 -18.36 -7.71
N ILE A 317 5.34 -19.65 -7.99
CA ILE A 317 5.19 -20.66 -6.94
C ILE A 317 6.59 -21.09 -6.47
N PRO A 318 6.95 -20.94 -5.19
CA PRO A 318 8.24 -21.35 -4.66
C PRO A 318 8.50 -22.86 -4.85
N LYS A 319 9.75 -23.25 -5.09
CA LYS A 319 10.14 -24.67 -5.28
C LYS A 319 9.85 -25.55 -4.06
N CYS A 320 9.77 -24.98 -2.87
CA CYS A 320 9.42 -25.69 -1.64
C CYS A 320 7.91 -25.96 -1.49
N CYS A 321 7.07 -25.43 -2.39
CA CYS A 321 5.63 -25.66 -2.38
C CYS A 321 5.31 -27.13 -2.68
N PRO A 322 4.53 -27.82 -1.82
CA PRO A 322 4.07 -29.17 -2.12
C PRO A 322 3.34 -29.20 -3.45
N GLN A 323 3.66 -30.18 -4.30
CA GLN A 323 3.11 -30.26 -5.65
C GLN A 323 1.58 -30.31 -5.68
N SER A 324 0.97 -30.93 -4.66
CA SER A 324 -0.49 -30.96 -4.48
C SER A 324 -1.08 -29.55 -4.37
N VAL A 325 -0.49 -28.68 -3.55
CA VAL A 325 -0.94 -27.29 -3.37
C VAL A 325 -0.63 -26.45 -4.61
N ALA A 326 0.57 -26.59 -5.17
CA ALA A 326 0.96 -25.90 -6.41
C ALA A 326 0.02 -26.23 -7.58
N ASN A 327 -0.43 -27.49 -7.68
CA ASN A 327 -1.40 -27.91 -8.70
C ASN A 327 -2.77 -27.27 -8.49
N ILE A 328 -3.23 -27.14 -7.25
CA ILE A 328 -4.49 -26.45 -6.93
C ILE A 328 -4.41 -24.99 -7.37
N MET A 329 -3.35 -24.26 -6.98
CA MET A 329 -3.12 -22.87 -7.41
C MET A 329 -3.18 -22.75 -8.95
N LYS A 330 -2.44 -23.62 -9.65
CA LYS A 330 -2.38 -23.64 -11.12
C LYS A 330 -3.71 -23.89 -11.80
N ARG A 331 -4.52 -24.82 -11.28
CA ARG A 331 -5.85 -25.11 -11.81
C ARG A 331 -6.82 -23.96 -11.55
N CYS A 332 -6.73 -23.33 -10.38
CA CYS A 332 -7.62 -22.24 -10.00
C CYS A 332 -7.39 -20.97 -10.85
N TRP A 333 -6.14 -20.61 -11.15
CA TRP A 333 -5.82 -19.40 -11.93
C TRP A 333 -5.54 -19.65 -13.43
N ASP A 334 -6.09 -20.74 -14.00
CA ASP A 334 -5.96 -21.03 -15.44
C ASP A 334 -6.49 -19.85 -16.27
N PRO A 335 -5.80 -19.43 -17.35
CA PRO A 335 -6.28 -18.34 -18.20
C PRO A 335 -7.66 -18.62 -18.80
N ASN A 336 -8.03 -19.88 -19.02
CA ASN A 336 -9.36 -20.25 -19.49
C ASN A 336 -10.29 -20.56 -18.29
N PRO A 337 -11.38 -19.77 -18.08
CA PRO A 337 -12.34 -19.99 -16.99
C PRO A 337 -12.99 -21.39 -17.00
N ASP A 338 -13.16 -22.01 -18.15
CA ASP A 338 -13.79 -23.33 -18.29
C ASP A 338 -12.90 -24.46 -17.76
N ARG A 339 -11.58 -24.25 -17.74
CA ARG A 339 -10.60 -25.21 -17.19
C ARG A 339 -10.47 -25.13 -15.68
N ARG A 340 -10.96 -24.05 -15.07
CA ARG A 340 -10.93 -23.87 -13.62
C ARG A 340 -11.94 -24.82 -12.96
N PRO A 341 -11.59 -25.48 -11.85
CA PRO A 341 -12.50 -26.35 -11.11
C PRO A 341 -13.68 -25.55 -10.52
N GLU A 342 -14.75 -26.26 -10.15
CA GLU A 342 -15.77 -25.69 -9.26
C GLU A 342 -15.23 -25.64 -7.82
N MET A 343 -15.70 -24.71 -6.99
CA MET A 343 -15.18 -24.57 -5.62
C MET A 343 -15.43 -25.82 -4.75
N GLU A 344 -16.51 -26.58 -5.01
CA GLU A 344 -16.74 -27.87 -4.35
C GLU A 344 -15.62 -28.88 -4.66
N GLU A 345 -15.09 -28.88 -5.88
CA GLU A 345 -13.93 -29.71 -6.25
C GLU A 345 -12.66 -29.20 -5.56
N VAL A 346 -12.46 -27.88 -5.48
CA VAL A 346 -11.32 -27.27 -4.77
C VAL A 346 -11.29 -27.69 -3.30
N VAL A 347 -12.45 -27.71 -2.62
CA VAL A 347 -12.57 -28.20 -1.24
C VAL A 347 -12.06 -29.64 -1.14
N LYS A 348 -12.52 -30.54 -2.01
CA LYS A 348 -12.08 -31.96 -2.03
C LYS A 348 -10.57 -32.10 -2.28
N LEU A 349 -10.01 -31.27 -3.16
CA LEU A 349 -8.57 -31.27 -3.44
C LEU A 349 -7.75 -30.83 -2.22
N LEU A 350 -8.20 -29.79 -1.51
CA LEU A 350 -7.54 -29.30 -0.30
C LEU A 350 -7.65 -30.29 0.87
N GLU A 351 -8.80 -30.96 1.04
CA GLU A 351 -9.00 -32.01 2.05
C GLU A 351 -8.08 -33.22 1.81
N ALA A 352 -7.73 -33.50 0.55
CA ALA A 352 -6.80 -34.56 0.18
C ALA A 352 -5.31 -34.22 0.36
N VAL A 353 -4.96 -32.97 0.72
CA VAL A 353 -3.56 -32.58 0.93
C VAL A 353 -3.01 -33.17 2.24
N ASP A 354 -1.96 -33.97 2.13
CA ASP A 354 -1.22 -34.47 3.30
C ASP A 354 -0.47 -33.32 4.00
N THR A 355 -0.96 -32.94 5.18
CA THR A 355 -0.36 -31.90 6.02
C THR A 355 0.67 -32.42 7.03
N SER A 356 0.88 -33.75 7.11
CA SER A 356 1.77 -34.38 8.09
C SER A 356 3.26 -34.30 7.74
N LYS A 357 3.59 -34.08 6.45
CA LYS A 357 4.96 -34.11 5.92
C LYS A 357 5.49 -32.76 5.41
N GLY A 358 4.70 -31.69 5.53
CA GLY A 358 5.07 -30.36 5.03
C GLY A 358 5.35 -29.36 6.17
N GLY A 359 6.56 -28.83 6.27
CA GLY A 359 6.89 -27.77 7.23
C GLY A 359 6.27 -26.39 6.91
N GLY A 360 5.51 -26.26 5.82
CA GLY A 360 5.25 -24.94 5.22
C GLY A 360 6.55 -24.33 4.70
N MET A 361 6.62 -23.00 4.58
CA MET A 361 7.89 -22.29 4.33
C MET A 361 8.73 -22.09 5.61
N ILE A 362 8.51 -22.89 6.65
CA ILE A 362 9.23 -22.78 7.93
C ILE A 362 10.57 -23.55 7.82
N PRO A 363 11.72 -22.93 8.18
CA PRO A 363 12.99 -23.64 8.25
C PRO A 363 12.94 -24.84 9.21
N PRO A 364 13.63 -25.97 8.91
CA PRO A 364 13.59 -27.18 9.74
C PRO A 364 13.95 -26.96 11.22
N ASP A 365 14.74 -25.93 11.51
CA ASP A 365 15.39 -25.71 12.80
C ASP A 365 14.45 -25.19 13.89
N LYS A 366 13.22 -24.79 13.54
CA LYS A 366 12.23 -24.22 14.49
C LYS A 366 11.23 -25.24 15.06
N PHE A 367 11.38 -26.53 14.78
CA PHE A 367 10.48 -27.57 15.29
C PHE A 367 10.72 -27.96 16.76
N GLN A 368 11.74 -27.41 17.44
CA GLN A 368 12.00 -27.71 18.86
C GLN A 368 11.86 -26.46 19.72
N GLY A 369 10.85 -26.49 20.60
CA GLY A 369 10.60 -25.43 21.57
C GLY A 369 11.80 -25.23 22.51
N ARG A 370 12.29 -24.00 22.55
CA ARG A 370 13.04 -23.47 23.68
C ARG A 370 12.54 -22.06 23.99
N GLU A 371 12.03 -21.90 25.21
CA GLU A 371 11.90 -20.60 25.86
C GLU A 371 13.24 -19.88 25.83
N VAL A 372 13.24 -18.59 25.47
CA VAL A 372 14.42 -17.75 25.59
C VAL A 372 14.26 -16.90 26.86
N VAL A 373 15.04 -17.25 27.87
CA VAL A 373 15.26 -16.47 29.09
C VAL A 373 16.61 -15.75 28.98
N GLY A 374 16.62 -14.45 29.25
CA GLY A 374 17.71 -13.77 29.98
C GLY A 374 18.92 -13.22 29.22
N MET A 375 18.97 -11.88 29.15
CA MET A 375 20.10 -10.92 29.26
C MET A 375 21.53 -11.33 28.86
N VAL A 376 22.20 -10.44 28.10
CA VAL A 376 23.60 -10.04 28.39
C VAL A 376 23.81 -8.54 28.07
N THR A 377 24.18 -7.77 29.10
CA THR A 377 24.89 -6.49 29.02
C THR A 377 26.37 -6.74 28.68
N GLY A 378 26.96 -5.98 27.75
CA GLY A 378 28.40 -6.10 27.48
C GLY A 378 29.03 -5.00 26.61
N ASN A 379 29.82 -4.16 27.28
CA ASN A 379 31.01 -3.42 26.87
C ASN A 379 31.04 -2.61 25.55
N THR A 380 31.15 -1.29 25.74
CA THR A 380 31.65 -0.29 24.81
C THR A 380 33.11 -0.54 24.42
N LYS A 381 33.36 -0.85 23.13
CA LYS A 381 34.66 -0.61 22.48
C LYS A 381 34.61 0.76 21.84
N ALA A 382 35.71 1.51 21.93
CA ALA A 382 35.88 2.79 21.25
C ALA A 382 35.59 2.64 19.75
N GLU A 383 34.56 3.34 19.27
CA GLU A 383 34.11 3.30 17.89
C GLU A 383 35.12 4.04 17.00
N THR A 384 35.84 3.31 16.17
CA THR A 384 36.52 3.88 15.00
C THR A 384 35.45 4.29 14.01
N PHE A 385 35.22 5.60 13.85
CA PHE A 385 34.34 6.14 12.82
C PHE A 385 34.85 5.73 11.44
N TYR A 386 33.95 5.18 10.63
CA TYR A 386 34.24 4.79 9.27
C TYR A 386 34.21 6.03 8.37
N SER A 387 35.33 6.43 7.77
CA SER A 387 35.36 7.67 6.99
C SER A 387 34.69 7.49 5.61
N MET A 388 34.10 8.56 5.07
CA MET A 388 33.51 8.53 3.71
C MET A 388 34.53 8.10 2.64
N LYS A 389 35.80 8.47 2.82
CA LYS A 389 36.90 8.05 1.93
C LYS A 389 37.16 6.54 2.00
N GLU A 390 37.09 5.94 3.19
CA GLU A 390 37.23 4.50 3.36
C GLU A 390 36.03 3.75 2.77
N LEU A 391 34.81 4.27 2.98
CA LEU A 391 33.60 3.69 2.37
C LEU A 391 33.76 3.61 0.86
N LEU A 392 33.99 4.76 0.21
CA LEU A 392 34.17 4.83 -1.25
C LEU A 392 35.31 3.92 -1.74
N LYS A 393 36.40 3.81 -0.98
CA LYS A 393 37.51 2.93 -1.34
C LYS A 393 37.09 1.45 -1.30
N GLU A 394 36.37 1.01 -0.29
CA GLU A 394 35.94 -0.39 -0.15
C GLU A 394 34.81 -0.78 -1.10
N THR A 395 33.91 0.16 -1.42
CA THR A 395 32.81 -0.05 -2.35
C THR A 395 33.21 0.12 -3.82
N GLY A 396 34.46 0.53 -4.10
CA GLY A 396 35.04 0.52 -5.44
C GLY A 396 34.92 1.84 -6.20
N GLY A 397 34.91 2.96 -5.48
CA GLY A 397 34.90 4.32 -6.00
C GLY A 397 33.53 5.00 -5.97
N TYR A 398 32.48 4.29 -5.56
CA TYR A 398 31.12 4.81 -5.45
C TYR A 398 30.38 4.15 -4.30
N ALA A 399 29.38 4.80 -3.71
CA ALA A 399 28.49 4.21 -2.71
C ALA A 399 27.01 4.39 -3.12
N ILE A 400 26.17 3.42 -2.76
CA ILE A 400 24.74 3.47 -3.08
C ILE A 400 23.94 3.91 -1.85
N ILE A 401 23.25 5.04 -1.95
CA ILE A 401 22.27 5.51 -0.96
C ILE A 401 20.94 4.78 -1.22
N ASP A 402 20.11 4.61 -0.19
CA ASP A 402 18.77 4.05 -0.30
C ASP A 402 17.80 4.93 -1.13
N GLY A 403 16.54 4.51 -1.14
CA GLY A 403 15.47 5.13 -1.94
C GLY A 403 14.41 5.85 -1.10
N GLY A 404 13.25 6.07 -1.70
CA GLY A 404 12.11 6.74 -1.07
C GLY A 404 11.54 5.93 0.09
N LEU A 405 11.90 6.30 1.33
CA LEU A 405 11.43 5.62 2.53
C LEU A 405 9.91 5.69 2.70
N ALA A 406 9.32 6.87 2.46
CA ALA A 406 7.87 7.08 2.48
C ALA A 406 7.14 6.16 1.49
N THR A 407 7.63 6.14 0.25
CA THR A 407 7.07 5.32 -0.83
C THR A 407 7.02 3.85 -0.44
N GLU A 408 8.10 3.31 0.13
CA GLU A 408 8.11 1.90 0.53
C GLU A 408 7.22 1.65 1.74
N LEU A 409 7.15 2.56 2.71
CA LEU A 409 6.22 2.42 3.84
C LEU A 409 4.76 2.39 3.39
N GLU A 410 4.36 3.21 2.42
CA GLU A 410 3.01 3.16 1.81
C GLU A 410 2.75 1.82 1.13
N ARG A 411 3.74 1.28 0.41
CA ARG A 411 3.65 -0.05 -0.22
C ARG A 411 3.51 -1.18 0.81
N HIS A 412 4.10 -1.01 1.99
CA HIS A 412 3.91 -1.88 3.15
C HIS A 412 2.60 -1.61 3.92
N GLY A 413 1.73 -0.73 3.40
CA GLY A 413 0.39 -0.44 3.92
C GLY A 413 0.35 0.60 5.05
N ALA A 414 1.40 1.40 5.21
CA ALA A 414 1.41 2.52 6.14
C ALA A 414 0.54 3.67 5.61
N ASP A 415 -0.32 4.23 6.46
CA ASP A 415 -1.09 5.44 6.14
C ASP A 415 -0.27 6.69 6.48
N LEU A 416 0.30 7.30 5.43
CA LEU A 416 1.14 8.50 5.52
C LEU A 416 0.36 9.81 5.36
N ASN A 417 -0.99 9.79 5.45
CA ASN A 417 -1.81 11.01 5.44
C ASN A 417 -1.70 11.78 6.76
N ASP A 418 -0.49 12.20 7.09
CA ASP A 418 -0.16 12.90 8.31
C ASP A 418 1.09 13.78 8.06
N PRO A 419 1.08 15.09 8.40
CA PRO A 419 2.25 15.98 8.26
C PRO A 419 3.52 15.50 8.98
N LEU A 420 3.37 14.60 9.94
CA LEU A 420 4.42 13.94 10.70
C LEU A 420 4.35 12.43 10.46
N TRP A 421 4.15 11.99 9.22
CA TRP A 421 3.99 10.57 8.90
C TRP A 421 5.19 9.73 9.35
N SER A 422 6.42 10.24 9.25
CA SER A 422 7.63 9.52 9.68
C SER A 422 7.61 9.26 11.19
N ALA A 423 7.06 10.23 11.91
CA ALA A 423 6.75 10.20 13.33
C ALA A 423 5.56 9.27 13.68
N LYS A 424 4.48 9.26 12.88
CA LYS A 424 3.34 8.35 13.04
C LYS A 424 3.75 6.88 12.84
N CYS A 425 4.68 6.61 11.93
CA CYS A 425 5.26 5.29 11.71
C CYS A 425 6.10 4.82 12.92
N LEU A 426 6.65 5.76 13.72
CA LEU A 426 7.32 5.47 14.99
C LEU A 426 6.34 5.24 16.16
N LEU A 427 5.09 5.70 16.03
CA LEU A 427 4.09 5.79 17.10
C LEU A 427 3.01 4.70 17.06
N THR A 428 2.87 3.93 15.98
CA THR A 428 1.72 3.05 15.76
C THR A 428 1.73 1.78 16.63
N SER A 429 1.15 1.93 17.83
CA SER A 429 0.35 1.02 18.67
C SER A 429 0.98 -0.17 19.43
N PRO A 430 0.93 -0.17 20.78
CA PRO A 430 1.26 -1.33 21.65
C PRO A 430 0.44 -2.62 21.44
N HIS A 431 -0.58 -2.60 20.57
CA HIS A 431 -1.41 -3.76 20.23
C HIS A 431 -1.29 -4.19 18.76
N LEU A 432 -0.61 -3.39 17.94
CA LEU A 432 0.10 -3.88 16.77
C LEU A 432 1.48 -4.23 17.30
N ILE A 433 1.71 -5.51 17.61
CA ILE A 433 3.09 -5.99 17.62
C ILE A 433 3.58 -5.70 16.20
N HIS A 434 4.27 -4.59 15.99
CA HIS A 434 5.67 -4.55 15.60
C HIS A 434 6.07 -3.18 15.03
N THR A 435 7.21 -2.72 15.50
CA THR A 435 8.27 -1.96 14.84
C THR A 435 8.74 -2.54 13.47
N LEU A 436 7.98 -3.41 12.79
CA LEU A 436 8.40 -4.26 11.67
C LEU A 436 8.35 -3.67 10.25
N PRO A 437 7.47 -2.71 9.86
CA PRO A 437 7.52 -2.23 8.49
C PRO A 437 8.82 -1.44 8.23
N MET A 438 9.30 -0.68 9.20
CA MET A 438 10.44 0.21 8.99
C MET A 438 11.80 -0.50 8.99
N GLU A 439 12.04 -1.43 9.93
CA GLU A 439 13.23 -2.29 9.90
C GLU A 439 13.27 -3.11 8.59
N GLN A 440 12.12 -3.63 8.15
CA GLN A 440 12.03 -4.39 6.91
C GLN A 440 12.33 -3.52 5.68
N VAL A 441 11.80 -2.30 5.59
CA VAL A 441 12.12 -1.39 4.47
C VAL A 441 13.61 -1.10 4.40
N HIS A 442 14.29 -0.84 5.53
CA HIS A 442 15.74 -0.69 5.53
C HIS A 442 16.45 -1.96 5.05
N LEU A 443 16.02 -3.14 5.52
CA LEU A 443 16.55 -4.41 5.04
C LEU A 443 16.34 -4.62 3.54
N ASP A 444 15.18 -4.26 3.00
CA ASP A 444 14.86 -4.38 1.58
C ASP A 444 15.83 -3.54 0.73
N TYR A 445 16.18 -2.33 1.19
CA TYR A 445 17.19 -1.49 0.56
C TYR A 445 18.62 -2.06 0.67
N LEU A 446 19.00 -2.60 1.84
CA LEU A 446 20.30 -3.26 1.99
C LEU A 446 20.42 -4.51 1.10
N GLU A 447 19.35 -5.29 0.98
CA GLU A 447 19.24 -6.45 0.10
C GLU A 447 19.12 -6.07 -1.38
N ALA A 448 18.74 -4.83 -1.69
CA ALA A 448 18.82 -4.27 -3.04
C ALA A 448 20.24 -3.81 -3.43
N GLY A 449 21.11 -3.58 -2.45
CA GLY A 449 22.50 -3.18 -2.67
C GLY A 449 22.85 -1.78 -2.15
N ALA A 450 22.02 -1.18 -1.29
CA ALA A 450 22.38 0.07 -0.63
C ALA A 450 23.59 -0.13 0.32
N ASP A 451 24.52 0.81 0.28
CA ASP A 451 25.67 0.93 1.19
C ASP A 451 25.39 1.93 2.31
N ILE A 452 24.42 2.83 2.11
CA ILE A 452 23.97 3.81 3.10
C ILE A 452 22.45 3.76 3.19
N ILE A 453 21.92 3.63 4.41
CA ILE A 453 20.47 3.71 4.69
C ILE A 453 20.16 4.92 5.57
N SER A 454 19.05 5.59 5.29
CA SER A 454 18.65 6.85 5.92
C SER A 454 17.56 6.61 6.95
N SER A 455 17.69 7.14 8.17
CA SER A 455 16.69 6.98 9.24
C SER A 455 15.37 7.69 8.91
N ALA A 456 14.27 7.26 9.53
CA ALA A 456 12.94 7.85 9.35
C ALA A 456 12.72 9.16 10.12
N SER A 457 13.69 10.07 10.09
CA SER A 457 13.69 11.30 10.90
C SER A 457 13.54 12.60 10.10
N TYR A 458 13.36 12.53 8.77
CA TYR A 458 13.25 13.70 7.88
C TYR A 458 12.32 14.80 8.43
N GLN A 459 11.05 14.46 8.72
CA GLN A 459 10.05 15.35 9.29
C GLN A 459 9.89 15.25 10.81
N ALA A 460 10.58 14.31 11.45
CA ALA A 460 10.50 14.16 12.90
C ALA A 460 11.20 15.35 13.57
N THR A 461 10.43 16.18 14.26
CA THR A 461 10.92 17.37 14.97
C THR A 461 10.32 17.42 16.37
N ILE A 462 11.08 17.93 17.34
CA ILE A 462 10.59 18.04 18.72
C ILE A 462 9.34 18.93 18.76
N GLN A 463 9.39 20.05 18.06
CA GLN A 463 8.31 21.02 17.93
C GLN A 463 7.08 20.42 17.23
N GLY A 464 7.28 19.62 16.17
CA GLY A 464 6.18 18.91 15.51
C GLY A 464 5.50 17.91 16.44
N PHE A 465 6.28 17.15 17.20
CA PHE A 465 5.73 16.22 18.19
C PHE A 465 5.00 16.95 19.33
N GLU A 466 5.55 18.05 19.85
CA GLU A 466 4.89 18.85 20.88
C GLU A 466 3.55 19.43 20.40
N ALA A 467 3.47 19.88 19.14
CA ALA A 467 2.21 20.34 18.54
C ALA A 467 1.12 19.26 18.49
N LYS A 468 1.51 17.98 18.60
CA LYS A 468 0.60 16.82 18.71
C LYS A 468 0.37 16.32 20.13
N GLY A 469 0.87 17.04 21.14
CA GLY A 469 0.68 16.72 22.54
C GLY A 469 1.68 15.71 23.12
N TYR A 470 2.79 15.42 22.43
CA TYR A 470 3.87 14.60 23.00
C TYR A 470 4.80 15.46 23.86
N SER A 471 5.33 14.87 24.95
CA SER A 471 6.35 15.54 25.77
C SER A 471 7.70 15.55 25.06
N ILE A 472 8.58 16.49 25.41
CA ILE A 472 9.94 16.58 24.86
C ILE A 472 10.67 15.25 25.00
N GLU A 473 10.58 14.58 26.15
CA GLU A 473 11.25 13.29 26.38
C GLU A 473 10.75 12.20 25.42
N LYS A 474 9.44 12.19 25.14
CA LYS A 474 8.83 11.25 24.20
C LYS A 474 9.25 11.59 22.77
N SER A 475 9.27 12.86 22.39
CA SER A 475 9.74 13.36 21.10
C SER A 475 11.18 12.93 20.83
N GLU A 476 12.07 13.15 21.80
CA GLU A 476 13.46 12.72 21.70
C GLU A 476 13.58 11.20 21.63
N SER A 477 12.78 10.46 22.41
CA SER A 477 12.76 8.99 22.34
C SER A 477 12.37 8.47 20.96
N LEU A 478 11.45 9.15 20.25
CA LEU A 478 11.06 8.77 18.89
C LEU A 478 12.17 9.09 17.89
N LEU A 479 12.84 10.23 18.03
CA LEU A 479 14.04 10.56 17.23
C LEU A 479 15.11 9.49 17.37
N ARG A 480 15.47 9.11 18.61
CA ARG A 480 16.42 8.01 18.86
C ARG A 480 15.95 6.72 18.21
N LYS A 481 14.67 6.38 18.38
CA LYS A 481 14.13 5.14 17.85
C LYS A 481 14.21 5.05 16.33
N SER A 482 14.12 6.17 15.61
CA SER A 482 14.27 6.19 14.15
C SER A 482 15.66 5.73 13.67
N VAL A 483 16.71 6.08 14.42
CA VAL A 483 18.10 5.69 14.13
C VAL A 483 18.35 4.27 14.62
N GLU A 484 17.87 3.93 15.81
CA GLU A 484 17.98 2.58 16.37
C GLU A 484 17.42 1.52 15.43
N ILE A 485 16.26 1.77 14.79
CA ILE A 485 15.65 0.84 13.83
C ILE A 485 16.55 0.63 12.60
N ALA A 486 17.20 1.67 12.08
CA ALA A 486 18.14 1.54 10.97
C ALA A 486 19.41 0.78 11.39
N CYS A 487 19.92 1.01 12.61
CA CYS A 487 21.02 0.26 13.19
C CYS A 487 20.69 -1.22 13.42
N GLU A 488 19.46 -1.52 13.88
CA GLU A 488 18.92 -2.87 14.02
C GLU A 488 18.88 -3.56 12.65
N ALA A 489 18.35 -2.89 11.61
CA ALA A 489 18.32 -3.42 10.24
C ALA A 489 19.73 -3.74 9.70
N ARG A 490 20.71 -2.86 9.90
CA ARG A 490 22.12 -3.11 9.55
C ARG A 490 22.68 -4.34 10.27
N SER A 491 22.40 -4.48 11.57
CA SER A 491 22.86 -5.62 12.37
C SER A 491 22.23 -6.93 11.87
N THR A 492 20.92 -6.93 11.64
CA THR A 492 20.18 -8.04 11.03
C THR A 492 20.76 -8.42 9.67
N TYR A 493 21.12 -7.45 8.83
CA TYR A 493 21.77 -7.70 7.54
C TYR A 493 23.13 -8.40 7.69
N TYR A 494 23.97 -7.92 8.61
CA TYR A 494 25.28 -8.54 8.87
C TYR A 494 25.17 -9.96 9.39
N ASP A 495 24.18 -10.26 10.21
CA ASP A 495 23.94 -11.62 10.68
C ASP A 495 23.50 -12.54 9.54
N LYS A 496 22.59 -12.08 8.65
CA LYS A 496 22.23 -12.84 7.44
C LYS A 496 23.43 -13.14 6.53
N CYS A 497 24.41 -12.25 6.45
CA CYS A 497 25.62 -12.46 5.63
C CYS A 497 26.56 -13.53 6.18
N LYS A 498 26.43 -13.94 7.45
CA LYS A 498 27.28 -15.00 8.03
C LYS A 498 26.81 -16.41 7.65
N ASP A 499 25.53 -16.55 7.29
CA ASP A 499 24.88 -17.85 7.09
C ASP A 499 24.83 -18.30 5.62
N ASP A 500 25.25 -17.48 4.65
CA ASP A 500 25.00 -17.71 3.21
C ASP A 500 26.15 -17.19 2.31
N ASP A 501 27.22 -17.97 2.15
CA ASP A 501 28.45 -17.60 1.41
C ASP A 501 28.26 -17.41 -0.12
N ASP A 502 27.15 -17.90 -0.71
CA ASP A 502 27.00 -18.05 -2.17
C ASP A 502 26.06 -17.03 -2.86
N LYS A 503 25.32 -16.20 -2.11
CA LYS A 503 24.45 -15.17 -2.72
C LYS A 503 25.23 -13.88 -3.02
N LYS A 504 25.45 -13.61 -4.32
CA LYS A 504 26.24 -12.46 -4.84
C LYS A 504 25.87 -11.07 -4.27
N ILE A 505 24.63 -10.84 -3.79
CA ILE A 505 24.19 -9.55 -3.22
C ILE A 505 24.34 -9.50 -1.69
N LEU A 506 24.26 -10.63 -0.98
CA LEU A 506 24.43 -10.72 0.47
C LEU A 506 25.90 -10.93 0.82
N LYS A 507 26.73 -9.96 0.46
CA LYS A 507 28.15 -9.97 0.80
C LYS A 507 28.42 -9.00 1.93
N LYS A 508 29.22 -9.43 2.91
CA LYS A 508 29.71 -8.53 3.97
C LYS A 508 30.45 -7.35 3.32
N ARG A 509 29.93 -6.14 3.53
CA ARG A 509 30.44 -4.86 3.04
C ARG A 509 30.20 -3.77 4.09
N PRO A 510 30.94 -2.65 4.09
CA PRO A 510 30.65 -1.54 4.99
C PRO A 510 29.26 -0.96 4.69
N ILE A 511 28.44 -0.82 5.73
CA ILE A 511 27.10 -0.20 5.66
C ILE A 511 27.05 0.94 6.67
N LEU A 512 26.69 2.13 6.19
CA LEU A 512 26.47 3.31 7.04
C LEU A 512 24.98 3.55 7.29
N VAL A 513 24.68 4.07 8.48
CA VAL A 513 23.38 4.60 8.87
C VAL A 513 23.48 6.12 8.89
N ALA A 514 22.70 6.78 8.04
CA ALA A 514 22.60 8.21 7.98
C ALA A 514 21.38 8.70 8.78
N ALA A 515 21.59 9.59 9.75
CA ALA A 515 20.49 10.24 10.44
C ALA A 515 19.89 11.34 9.53
N SER A 516 18.69 11.11 9.00
CA SER A 516 18.00 12.07 8.12
C SER A 516 17.54 13.30 8.89
N VAL A 517 17.86 14.48 8.37
CA VAL A 517 17.46 15.79 8.90
C VAL A 517 16.90 16.62 7.74
N GLY A 518 15.57 16.73 7.67
CA GLY A 518 14.89 17.59 6.70
C GLY A 518 14.97 19.07 7.06
N SER A 519 14.70 19.93 6.09
CA SER A 519 14.66 21.38 6.25
C SER A 519 13.54 21.87 7.19
N TYR A 520 13.61 23.12 7.61
CA TYR A 520 12.55 23.82 8.33
C TYR A 520 11.25 23.83 7.52
N GLY A 521 11.35 23.97 6.20
CA GLY A 521 10.20 23.87 5.29
C GLY A 521 9.44 22.54 5.43
N ALA A 522 10.15 21.43 5.63
CA ALA A 522 9.54 20.11 5.82
C ALA A 522 8.69 20.01 7.10
N PHE A 523 9.02 20.80 8.12
CA PHE A 523 8.23 20.92 9.34
C PHE A 523 6.96 21.75 9.15
N LEU A 524 7.02 22.81 8.33
CA LEU A 524 5.85 23.66 8.06
C LEU A 524 4.75 22.91 7.29
N ALA A 525 5.13 21.92 6.47
CA ALA A 525 4.22 21.09 5.68
C ALA A 525 3.28 21.91 4.76
N ASP A 526 3.74 23.08 4.33
CA ASP A 526 3.06 24.02 3.43
C ASP A 526 3.72 24.09 2.03
N GLY A 527 4.69 23.21 1.77
CA GLY A 527 5.48 23.18 0.54
C GLY A 527 6.68 24.12 0.55
N SER A 528 6.99 24.78 1.67
CA SER A 528 8.15 25.68 1.79
C SER A 528 9.50 25.00 1.58
N GLU A 529 9.58 23.68 1.70
CA GLU A 529 10.76 22.88 1.29
C GLU A 529 11.03 22.93 -0.22
N TYR A 530 10.03 23.29 -1.04
CA TYR A 530 10.14 23.45 -2.50
C TYR A 530 10.08 24.91 -2.95
N SER A 531 9.82 25.85 -2.04
CA SER A 531 9.93 27.30 -2.29
C SER A 531 11.23 27.88 -1.74
N GLY A 532 11.72 27.36 -0.61
CA GLY A 532 12.87 27.87 0.14
C GLY A 532 12.61 29.19 0.86
N ILE A 533 11.36 29.66 0.90
CA ILE A 533 10.97 30.95 1.46
C ILE A 533 10.23 30.71 2.77
N TYR A 534 10.84 31.06 3.90
CA TYR A 534 10.30 30.83 5.25
C TYR A 534 9.64 32.08 5.87
N GLY A 535 9.71 33.23 5.18
CA GLY A 535 9.25 34.53 5.67
C GLY A 535 10.35 35.32 6.42
N ASP A 536 10.18 36.64 6.46
CA ASP A 536 11.21 37.60 6.93
C ASP A 536 11.55 37.49 8.43
N LEU A 537 10.72 36.79 9.20
CA LEU A 537 10.92 36.60 10.65
C LEU A 537 11.90 35.45 10.97
N ILE A 538 12.23 34.61 9.99
CA ILE A 538 13.09 33.45 10.20
C ILE A 538 14.55 33.86 10.00
N THR A 539 15.31 33.87 11.10
CA THR A 539 16.72 34.24 11.12
C THR A 539 17.63 33.01 11.17
N LEU A 540 18.93 33.22 10.95
CA LEU A 540 19.95 32.20 11.14
C LEU A 540 19.87 31.55 12.54
N GLU A 541 19.76 32.37 13.59
CA GLU A 541 19.68 31.86 14.97
C GLU A 541 18.39 31.08 15.22
N THR A 542 17.27 31.53 14.63
CA THR A 542 15.99 30.80 14.68
C THR A 542 16.13 29.39 14.09
N LEU A 543 16.82 29.25 12.95
CA LEU A 543 17.06 27.94 12.33
C LEU A 543 18.03 27.08 13.16
N LYS A 544 19.08 27.69 13.72
CA LYS A 544 20.02 26.99 14.62
C LYS A 544 19.28 26.45 15.83
N ASP A 545 18.50 27.27 16.54
CA ASP A 545 17.72 26.84 17.70
C ASP A 545 16.71 25.75 17.37
N PHE A 546 16.03 25.87 16.23
CA PHE A 546 15.09 24.86 15.76
C PHE A 546 15.75 23.48 15.59
N HIS A 547 16.93 23.44 14.95
CA HIS A 547 17.62 22.19 14.61
C HIS A 547 18.51 21.64 15.73
N ARG A 548 19.06 22.49 16.59
CA ARG A 548 20.13 22.17 17.55
C ARG A 548 19.86 20.89 18.34
N ARG A 549 18.72 20.84 19.04
CA ARG A 549 18.43 19.69 19.91
C ARG A 549 18.12 18.42 19.11
N ARG A 550 17.42 18.54 17.98
CA ARG A 550 17.15 17.41 17.08
C ARG A 550 18.44 16.79 16.54
N VAL A 551 19.34 17.63 16.03
CA VAL A 551 20.66 17.21 15.50
C VAL A 551 21.48 16.52 16.59
N GLN A 552 21.50 17.09 17.80
CA GLN A 552 22.22 16.49 18.92
C GLN A 552 21.68 15.09 19.26
N VAL A 553 20.36 14.94 19.41
CA VAL A 553 19.73 13.66 19.75
C VAL A 553 20.02 12.61 18.70
N LEU A 554 19.87 12.95 17.41
CA LEU A 554 20.15 12.03 16.31
C LEU A 554 21.63 11.61 16.26
N ALA A 555 22.55 12.57 16.45
CA ALA A 555 23.99 12.29 16.48
C ALA A 555 24.39 11.35 17.64
N GLU A 556 23.67 11.41 18.76
CA GLU A 556 23.90 10.58 19.95
C GLU A 556 23.19 9.20 19.87
N SER A 557 22.46 8.91 18.79
CA SER A 557 21.63 7.70 18.64
C SER A 557 22.31 6.53 17.92
N GLY A 558 23.61 6.64 17.62
CA GLY A 558 24.38 5.58 16.96
C GLY A 558 24.39 5.64 15.42
N ALA A 559 23.98 6.78 14.83
CA ALA A 559 24.19 7.04 13.41
C ALA A 559 25.68 7.27 13.10
N ASP A 560 26.11 6.91 11.89
CA ASP A 560 27.50 7.10 11.46
C ASP A 560 27.72 8.49 10.84
N ILE A 561 26.67 9.06 10.26
CA ILE A 561 26.67 10.36 9.56
C ILE A 561 25.30 11.02 9.68
N ILE A 562 25.24 12.35 9.56
CA ILE A 562 23.98 13.10 9.45
C ILE A 562 23.73 13.46 7.97
N ALA A 563 22.53 13.15 7.50
CA ALA A 563 22.05 13.55 6.18
C ALA A 563 21.23 14.83 6.31
N PHE A 564 21.86 16.00 6.13
CA PHE A 564 21.13 17.26 5.98
C PHE A 564 20.64 17.34 4.54
N GLU A 565 19.34 17.12 4.34
CA GLU A 565 18.81 16.86 3.02
C GLU A 565 17.61 17.73 2.66
N THR A 566 17.44 17.94 1.35
CA THR A 566 16.43 18.84 0.79
C THR A 566 16.58 20.25 1.37
N ILE A 567 17.82 20.74 1.47
CA ILE A 567 18.14 22.09 1.94
C ILE A 567 17.74 23.09 0.84
N PRO A 568 16.78 23.98 1.08
CA PRO A 568 16.18 24.75 -0.03
C PRO A 568 16.77 26.16 -0.19
N ASN A 569 17.57 26.64 0.77
CA ASN A 569 18.17 27.97 0.76
C ASN A 569 19.55 28.01 1.44
N LYS A 570 20.32 29.08 1.18
CA LYS A 570 21.66 29.25 1.75
C LYS A 570 21.67 29.51 3.26
N LEU A 571 20.63 30.16 3.79
CA LEU A 571 20.55 30.56 5.20
C LEU A 571 20.51 29.33 6.11
N GLU A 572 19.75 28.32 5.71
CA GLU A 572 19.66 27.07 6.44
C GLU A 572 20.90 26.20 6.28
N ALA A 573 21.54 26.22 5.10
CA ALA A 573 22.86 25.59 4.93
C ALA A 573 23.89 26.19 5.90
N GLN A 574 23.88 27.51 6.07
CA GLN A 574 24.73 28.19 7.05
C GLN A 574 24.39 27.78 8.49
N ALA A 575 23.10 27.69 8.84
CA ALA A 575 22.67 27.22 10.15
C ALA A 575 23.22 25.82 10.47
N PHE A 576 23.11 24.87 9.52
CA PHE A 576 23.66 23.54 9.69
C PHE A 576 25.19 23.52 9.83
N ALA A 577 25.90 24.31 9.02
CA ALA A 577 27.36 24.39 9.09
C ALA A 577 27.82 24.91 10.46
N GLU A 578 27.19 25.99 10.95
CA GLU A 578 27.51 26.55 12.27
C GLU A 578 27.19 25.57 13.41
N LEU A 579 26.08 24.82 13.34
CA LEU A 579 25.78 23.78 14.34
C LEU A 579 26.84 22.68 14.36
N LEU A 580 27.37 22.27 13.20
CA LEU A 580 28.44 21.29 13.12
C LEU A 580 29.74 21.85 13.73
N ASP A 581 30.11 23.08 13.38
CA ASP A 581 31.33 23.75 13.87
C ASP A 581 31.27 24.01 15.38
N GLU A 582 30.09 24.34 15.92
CA GLU A 582 29.83 24.48 17.36
C GLU A 582 29.93 23.15 18.13
N GLY A 583 30.03 22.02 17.44
CA GLY A 583 30.17 20.72 18.08
C GLY A 583 28.84 20.08 18.51
N VAL A 584 27.70 20.56 18.00
CA VAL A 584 26.37 20.00 18.33
C VAL A 584 26.27 18.53 17.90
N ALA A 585 26.86 18.19 16.74
CA ALA A 585 27.06 16.81 16.32
C ALA A 585 28.53 16.40 16.46
N LYS A 586 28.72 15.20 17.02
CA LYS A 586 30.04 14.54 17.15
C LYS A 586 30.43 13.74 15.89
N ILE A 587 29.44 13.41 15.07
CA ILE A 587 29.59 12.67 13.82
C ILE A 587 29.59 13.66 12.63
N PRO A 588 30.17 13.31 11.47
CA PRO A 588 30.15 14.16 10.28
C PRO A 588 28.74 14.26 9.68
N GLY A 589 28.58 15.15 8.70
CA GLY A 589 27.35 15.24 7.90
C GLY A 589 27.61 15.38 6.40
N TRP A 590 26.56 15.23 5.59
CA TRP A 590 26.55 15.70 4.21
C TRP A 590 25.45 16.73 4.01
N PHE A 591 25.62 17.60 3.01
CA PHE A 591 24.59 18.58 2.63
C PHE A 591 24.05 18.23 1.24
N SER A 592 22.73 18.07 1.14
CA SER A 592 22.04 17.86 -0.12
C SER A 592 20.98 18.94 -0.34
N PHE A 593 21.03 19.57 -1.52
CA PHE A 593 20.13 20.64 -1.92
C PHE A 593 19.10 20.15 -2.94
N ASN A 594 18.03 20.93 -3.17
CA ASN A 594 17.08 20.68 -4.24
C ASN A 594 17.00 21.87 -5.22
N SER A 595 16.62 21.58 -6.46
CA SER A 595 16.51 22.58 -7.53
C SER A 595 15.24 22.37 -8.35
N LYS A 596 14.68 23.48 -8.87
CA LYS A 596 13.53 23.48 -9.78
C LYS A 596 13.87 23.92 -11.19
N ASP A 597 15.01 24.56 -11.39
CA ASP A 597 15.45 25.16 -12.67
C ASP A 597 16.76 24.56 -13.21
N GLY A 598 17.45 23.72 -12.43
CA GLY A 598 18.73 23.10 -12.80
C GLY A 598 19.93 24.04 -12.69
N VAL A 599 19.77 25.20 -12.04
CA VAL A 599 20.84 26.21 -11.88
C VAL A 599 20.95 26.68 -10.43
N ASN A 600 19.82 26.96 -9.80
CA ASN A 600 19.74 27.51 -8.44
C ASN A 600 19.09 26.51 -7.49
N VAL A 601 19.28 26.71 -6.19
CA VAL A 601 18.42 26.04 -5.20
C VAL A 601 17.01 26.63 -5.25
N VAL A 602 16.01 25.96 -4.70
CA VAL A 602 14.61 26.34 -4.90
C VAL A 602 14.24 27.75 -4.42
N SER A 603 14.97 28.31 -3.44
CA SER A 603 14.85 29.71 -3.00
C SER A 603 15.28 30.74 -4.05
N GLY A 604 16.03 30.32 -5.06
CA GLY A 604 16.72 31.18 -6.01
C GLY A 604 18.16 31.51 -5.63
N ASP A 605 18.68 31.04 -4.50
CA ASP A 605 20.11 31.16 -4.18
C ASP A 605 20.96 30.34 -5.17
N SER A 606 22.17 30.82 -5.45
CA SER A 606 23.11 30.11 -6.33
C SER A 606 23.56 28.80 -5.69
N ILE A 607 23.46 27.69 -6.44
CA ILE A 607 23.95 26.38 -5.95
C ILE A 607 25.43 26.44 -5.57
N LYS A 608 26.24 27.26 -6.27
CA LYS A 608 27.66 27.40 -5.96
C LYS A 608 27.92 28.06 -4.62
N GLU A 609 27.11 29.06 -4.26
CA GLU A 609 27.22 29.74 -2.97
C GLU A 609 26.82 28.79 -1.84
N CYS A 610 25.74 28.03 -2.02
CA CYS A 610 25.30 26.99 -1.10
C CYS A 610 26.39 25.91 -0.89
N ILE A 611 27.02 25.44 -1.96
CA ILE A 611 28.10 24.45 -1.88
C ILE A 611 29.36 25.03 -1.26
N ALA A 612 29.68 26.30 -1.49
CA ALA A 612 30.83 26.94 -0.85
C ALA A 612 30.72 26.97 0.67
N ILE A 613 29.51 27.17 1.22
CA ILE A 613 29.25 27.06 2.66
C ILE A 613 29.57 25.64 3.15
N ALA A 614 29.08 24.64 2.42
CA ALA A 614 29.32 23.23 2.74
C ALA A 614 30.80 22.86 2.62
N GLU A 615 31.52 23.39 1.62
CA GLU A 615 32.95 23.17 1.40
C GLU A 615 33.78 23.69 2.59
N ALA A 616 33.44 24.87 3.09
CA ALA A 616 34.15 25.52 4.19
C ALA A 616 34.04 24.78 5.54
N CYS A 617 32.97 24.01 5.78
CA CYS A 617 32.79 23.24 7.01
C CYS A 617 33.51 21.89 6.94
N GLU A 618 34.54 21.67 7.75
CA GLU A 618 35.36 20.43 7.75
C GLU A 618 34.54 19.17 8.09
N LYS A 619 33.51 19.30 8.93
CA LYS A 619 32.64 18.19 9.32
C LYS A 619 31.65 17.79 8.24
N VAL A 620 31.49 18.60 7.19
CA VAL A 620 30.74 18.21 6.01
C VAL A 620 31.65 17.39 5.10
N VAL A 621 31.32 16.11 4.90
CA VAL A 621 32.19 15.14 4.20
C VAL A 621 31.75 14.80 2.79
N ALA A 622 30.55 15.24 2.38
CA ALA A 622 30.02 15.10 1.02
C ALA A 622 28.96 16.18 0.76
N VAL A 623 28.75 16.54 -0.51
CA VAL A 623 27.78 17.56 -0.92
C VAL A 623 27.01 17.13 -2.17
N GLY A 624 25.80 17.63 -2.40
CA GLY A 624 25.14 17.36 -3.67
C GLY A 624 23.66 17.71 -3.77
N ILE A 625 22.90 16.90 -4.52
CA ILE A 625 21.52 17.21 -4.92
C ILE A 625 20.59 16.01 -4.67
N ASN A 626 19.43 16.28 -4.10
CA ASN A 626 18.35 15.33 -3.96
C ASN A 626 16.99 15.92 -4.32
N CYS A 627 16.00 15.03 -4.44
CA CYS A 627 14.60 15.33 -4.73
C CYS A 627 14.39 16.35 -5.87
N THR A 628 15.27 16.26 -6.86
CA THR A 628 15.32 17.09 -8.07
C THR A 628 15.09 16.19 -9.27
N PRO A 629 14.38 16.63 -10.33
CA PRO A 629 14.16 15.78 -11.50
C PRO A 629 15.47 15.35 -12.19
N PRO A 630 15.60 14.07 -12.62
CA PRO A 630 16.82 13.51 -13.23
C PRO A 630 17.47 14.37 -14.33
N ARG A 631 16.66 15.01 -15.18
CA ARG A 631 17.12 15.85 -16.31
C ARG A 631 17.99 17.05 -15.90
N PHE A 632 17.84 17.54 -14.67
CA PHE A 632 18.59 18.72 -14.20
C PHE A 632 19.89 18.34 -13.49
N ILE A 633 20.04 17.08 -13.12
CA ILE A 633 21.13 16.62 -12.26
C ILE A 633 22.49 16.80 -12.91
N GLU A 634 22.65 16.43 -14.20
CA GLU A 634 23.95 16.50 -14.87
C GLU A 634 24.50 17.94 -14.89
N GLY A 635 23.67 18.92 -15.26
CA GLY A 635 24.07 20.33 -15.26
C GLY A 635 24.44 20.83 -13.87
N LEU A 636 23.65 20.47 -12.85
CA LEU A 636 23.94 20.84 -11.46
C LEU A 636 25.25 20.23 -10.96
N VAL A 637 25.48 18.94 -11.22
CA VAL A 637 26.73 18.24 -10.83
C VAL A 637 27.94 18.93 -11.44
N LEU A 638 27.88 19.33 -12.72
CA LEU A 638 28.96 20.04 -13.38
C LEU A 638 29.24 21.42 -12.76
N GLU A 639 28.22 22.12 -12.26
CA GLU A 639 28.41 23.37 -11.53
C GLU A 639 28.96 23.16 -10.11
N ILE A 640 28.50 22.11 -9.43
CA ILE A 640 28.98 21.72 -8.09
C ILE A 640 30.46 21.34 -8.15
N ALA A 641 30.86 20.51 -9.11
CA ALA A 641 32.23 20.03 -9.29
C ALA A 641 33.26 21.16 -9.49
N LYS A 642 32.82 22.37 -9.88
CA LYS A 642 33.70 23.55 -10.03
C LYS A 642 34.09 24.17 -8.69
N VAL A 643 33.34 23.90 -7.61
CA VAL A 643 33.45 24.62 -6.34
C VAL A 643 33.62 23.72 -5.12
N THR A 644 33.70 22.39 -5.30
CA THR A 644 33.93 21.45 -4.21
C THR A 644 35.02 20.44 -4.55
N SER A 645 35.79 20.06 -3.54
CA SER A 645 36.71 18.91 -3.59
C SER A 645 36.12 17.66 -2.93
N LYS A 646 34.93 17.78 -2.34
CA LYS A 646 34.24 16.71 -1.60
C LYS A 646 33.50 15.78 -2.56
N PRO A 647 33.32 14.50 -2.19
CA PRO A 647 32.48 13.58 -2.95
C PRO A 647 31.08 14.16 -3.23
N ILE A 648 30.64 14.02 -4.47
CA ILE A 648 29.32 14.50 -4.91
C ILE A 648 28.29 13.38 -4.75
N LEU A 649 27.17 13.68 -4.08
CA LEU A 649 26.03 12.78 -3.89
C LEU A 649 24.80 13.20 -4.71
N VAL A 650 24.08 12.23 -5.25
CA VAL A 650 22.89 12.45 -6.08
C VAL A 650 21.84 11.38 -5.78
N TYR A 651 20.65 11.80 -5.36
CA TYR A 651 19.51 10.90 -5.20
C TYR A 651 18.20 11.60 -5.60
N PRO A 652 17.87 11.62 -6.91
CA PRO A 652 16.75 12.36 -7.48
C PRO A 652 15.42 11.64 -7.28
N ASN A 653 14.32 12.34 -7.58
CA ASN A 653 13.00 11.70 -7.70
C ASN A 653 12.95 10.81 -8.96
N SER A 654 11.99 9.89 -9.04
CA SER A 654 11.81 8.98 -10.20
C SER A 654 11.63 9.65 -11.57
N GLY A 655 11.14 10.89 -11.64
CA GLY A 655 10.98 11.62 -12.90
C GLY A 655 9.86 12.68 -12.91
N GLU A 656 8.84 12.50 -12.08
CA GLU A 656 7.65 13.34 -12.06
C GLU A 656 7.69 14.41 -10.94
N ARG A 657 6.77 15.39 -10.95
CA ARG A 657 6.81 16.55 -10.05
C ARG A 657 5.79 16.40 -8.92
N TYR A 658 6.14 16.80 -7.69
CA TYR A 658 5.17 16.91 -6.61
C TYR A 658 4.45 18.27 -6.70
N ASP A 659 3.13 18.24 -6.66
CA ASP A 659 2.28 19.41 -6.58
C ASP A 659 1.88 19.63 -5.10
N PRO A 660 2.43 20.64 -4.41
CA PRO A 660 2.14 20.87 -3.00
C PRO A 660 0.73 21.43 -2.75
N GLU A 661 0.08 22.05 -3.73
CA GLU A 661 -1.29 22.56 -3.59
C GLU A 661 -2.30 21.42 -3.65
N ARG A 662 -2.07 20.47 -4.56
CA ARG A 662 -2.92 19.28 -4.75
C ARG A 662 -2.53 18.09 -3.87
N LYS A 663 -1.35 18.14 -3.24
CA LYS A 663 -0.74 17.05 -2.48
C LYS A 663 -0.63 15.75 -3.29
N GLU A 664 -0.33 15.88 -4.57
CA GLU A 664 -0.27 14.75 -5.50
C GLU A 664 1.00 14.79 -6.35
N TRP A 665 1.36 13.63 -6.88
CA TRP A 665 2.44 13.50 -7.85
C TRP A 665 1.88 13.58 -9.27
N VAL A 666 2.33 14.55 -10.05
CA VAL A 666 1.87 14.76 -11.43
C VAL A 666 2.91 14.29 -12.44
N GLU A 667 2.46 13.57 -13.48
CA GLU A 667 3.28 13.19 -14.62
C GLU A 667 3.83 14.44 -15.34
N ASN A 668 5.06 14.35 -15.80
CA ASN A 668 5.72 15.47 -16.46
C ASN A 668 5.38 15.46 -17.96
N THR A 669 4.63 16.45 -18.42
CA THR A 669 4.04 16.52 -19.78
C THR A 669 5.03 16.83 -20.91
N GLY A 670 6.34 16.71 -20.67
CA GLY A 670 7.35 17.31 -21.53
C GLY A 670 8.61 16.47 -21.76
N VAL A 671 8.49 15.41 -22.56
CA VAL A 671 9.55 14.70 -23.31
C VAL A 671 10.19 13.46 -22.63
N GLY A 672 10.09 12.31 -23.33
CA GLY A 672 11.02 11.18 -23.40
C GLY A 672 11.27 10.31 -22.16
N ASN A 673 10.62 9.13 -22.09
CA ASN A 673 10.92 8.04 -21.15
C ASN A 673 12.32 7.43 -21.35
N GLU A 674 13.39 8.15 -20.99
CA GLU A 674 14.65 7.48 -20.68
C GLU A 674 14.53 6.83 -19.28
N ASP A 675 14.82 5.53 -19.19
CA ASP A 675 14.85 4.76 -17.93
C ASP A 675 15.78 5.44 -16.91
N PHE A 676 15.37 5.59 -15.65
CA PHE A 676 16.15 6.20 -14.55
C PHE A 676 17.61 5.69 -14.51
N VAL A 677 17.82 4.43 -14.87
CA VAL A 677 19.12 3.76 -14.91
C VAL A 677 20.04 4.30 -16.02
N SER A 678 19.50 4.85 -17.11
CA SER A 678 20.31 5.43 -18.21
C SER A 678 21.09 6.67 -17.77
N TYR A 679 20.55 7.43 -16.80
CA TYR A 679 21.19 8.64 -16.28
C TYR A 679 22.35 8.34 -15.31
N VAL A 680 22.35 7.17 -14.66
CA VAL A 680 23.37 6.79 -13.66
C VAL A 680 24.78 6.90 -14.25
N GLU A 681 24.99 6.49 -15.50
CA GLU A 681 26.30 6.57 -16.13
C GLU A 681 26.71 8.00 -16.46
N LYS A 682 25.78 8.83 -16.95
CA LYS A 682 26.01 10.25 -17.21
C LYS A 682 26.43 10.97 -15.92
N TRP A 683 25.77 10.67 -14.81
CA TRP A 683 26.09 11.25 -13.50
C TRP A 683 27.45 10.79 -12.98
N MET A 684 27.76 9.50 -13.11
CA MET A 684 29.08 8.97 -12.76
C MET A 684 30.20 9.63 -13.57
N ASP A 685 29.99 9.79 -14.89
CA ASP A 685 30.94 10.46 -15.78
C ASP A 685 31.11 11.95 -15.45
N ALA A 686 30.06 12.59 -14.93
CA ALA A 686 30.09 13.96 -14.42
C ALA A 686 30.78 14.11 -13.04
N GLY A 687 31.18 13.00 -12.38
CA GLY A 687 31.93 13.02 -11.13
C GLY A 687 31.12 12.68 -9.87
N VAL A 688 29.90 12.15 -10.01
CA VAL A 688 29.13 11.65 -8.86
C VAL A 688 29.81 10.42 -8.25
N SER A 689 29.84 10.36 -6.92
CA SER A 689 30.43 9.26 -6.16
C SER A 689 29.44 8.60 -5.20
N LEU A 690 28.30 9.22 -4.90
CA LEU A 690 27.22 8.58 -4.15
C LEU A 690 25.90 8.69 -4.91
N LEU A 691 25.20 7.58 -5.09
CA LEU A 691 23.96 7.53 -5.89
C LEU A 691 22.84 6.83 -5.14
N GLY A 692 21.62 7.37 -5.18
CA GLY A 692 20.44 6.71 -4.64
C GLY A 692 19.17 7.18 -5.30
N GLY A 693 18.07 7.14 -4.56
CA GLY A 693 16.79 7.70 -4.99
C GLY A 693 16.08 8.47 -3.87
N CYS A 694 15.27 9.46 -4.25
CA CYS A 694 14.35 10.14 -3.35
C CYS A 694 12.91 9.63 -3.62
N CYS A 695 11.95 10.52 -3.83
CA CYS A 695 10.54 10.15 -3.87
C CYS A 695 10.21 9.20 -5.03
N ARG A 696 9.35 8.21 -4.73
CA ARG A 696 8.87 7.13 -5.61
C ARG A 696 9.94 6.19 -6.15
N THR A 697 11.17 6.31 -5.67
CA THR A 697 12.19 5.27 -5.89
C THR A 697 11.98 4.14 -4.88
N THR A 698 12.34 2.93 -5.28
CA THR A 698 12.06 1.70 -4.53
C THR A 698 13.32 0.83 -4.45
N PRO A 699 13.33 -0.27 -3.67
CA PRO A 699 14.41 -1.25 -3.68
C PRO A 699 14.71 -1.79 -5.09
N THR A 700 13.72 -1.82 -5.99
CA THR A 700 13.93 -2.18 -7.40
C THR A 700 14.82 -1.17 -8.11
N THR A 701 14.60 0.13 -7.89
CA THR A 701 15.46 1.21 -8.41
C THR A 701 16.89 1.04 -7.91
N ILE A 702 17.07 0.84 -6.60
CA ILE A 702 18.39 0.66 -5.99
C ILE A 702 19.10 -0.59 -6.53
N ARG A 703 18.36 -1.68 -6.73
CA ARG A 703 18.90 -2.92 -7.32
C ARG A 703 19.32 -2.72 -8.77
N ALA A 704 18.61 -1.89 -9.52
CA ALA A 704 18.97 -1.56 -10.89
C ALA A 704 20.26 -0.70 -10.94
N ILE A 705 20.38 0.30 -10.08
CA ILE A 705 21.62 1.08 -9.89
C ILE A 705 22.79 0.15 -9.56
N HIS A 706 22.62 -0.71 -8.54
CA HIS A 706 23.65 -1.66 -8.12
C HIS A 706 24.10 -2.58 -9.27
N LYS A 707 23.16 -3.19 -9.99
CA LYS A 707 23.48 -4.04 -11.16
C LYS A 707 24.25 -3.28 -12.24
N ARG A 708 23.88 -2.03 -12.51
CA ARG A 708 24.54 -1.21 -13.53
C ARG A 708 25.99 -0.89 -13.13
N LEU A 709 26.21 -0.48 -11.88
CA LEU A 709 27.53 -0.13 -11.37
C LEU A 709 28.47 -1.35 -11.29
N VAL A 710 27.97 -2.51 -10.89
CA VAL A 710 28.73 -3.77 -10.91
C VAL A 710 29.15 -4.14 -12.35
N SER A 711 28.24 -4.00 -13.33
CA SER A 711 28.52 -4.29 -14.73
C SER A 711 29.54 -3.33 -15.35
N ARG A 712 29.51 -2.05 -14.96
CA ARG A 712 30.49 -1.04 -15.36
C ARG A 712 31.89 -1.43 -14.87
N ARG A 713 32.02 -1.89 -13.62
CA ARG A 713 33.30 -2.33 -13.05
C ARG A 713 33.92 -3.52 -13.81
N SER A 714 33.11 -4.50 -14.23
CA SER A 714 33.63 -5.65 -14.98
C SER A 714 34.14 -5.27 -16.38
N LEU A 715 33.54 -4.25 -17.02
CA LEU A 715 34.03 -3.73 -18.31
C LEU A 715 35.39 -3.03 -18.16
N PHE A 716 35.57 -2.21 -17.11
CA PHE A 716 36.85 -1.53 -16.85
C PHE A 716 37.98 -2.48 -16.42
N SER A 717 37.67 -3.59 -15.73
CA SER A 717 38.68 -4.63 -15.42
C SER A 717 39.06 -5.50 -16.62
N SER A 718 38.16 -5.66 -17.60
CA SER A 718 38.44 -6.40 -18.85
C SER A 718 39.21 -5.57 -19.90
N SER A 719 39.09 -4.24 -19.87
CA SER A 719 39.80 -3.34 -20.79
C SER A 719 41.22 -2.98 -20.32
N SER A 720 41.49 -3.07 -19.02
CA SER A 720 42.84 -2.89 -18.44
C SER A 720 43.74 -4.14 -18.55
N SER A 721 43.17 -5.30 -18.89
CA SER A 721 43.91 -6.54 -19.15
C SER A 721 44.27 -6.74 -20.64
N SER A 722 43.77 -5.87 -21.53
CA SER A 722 44.04 -5.94 -22.98
C SER A 722 45.10 -4.92 -23.47
N SER A 723 45.64 -4.07 -22.57
CA SER A 723 46.73 -3.13 -22.86
C SER A 723 48.13 -3.65 -22.48
N HIS A 724 48.25 -4.93 -22.12
CA HIS A 724 49.51 -5.64 -21.94
C HIS A 724 49.52 -6.91 -22.80
N HIS A 725 49.47 -6.74 -24.12
CA HIS A 725 49.99 -7.72 -25.07
C HIS A 725 50.61 -7.03 -26.28
#